data_AF-A0A2D5ZBL9-F1
#
_entry.id   AF-A0A2D5ZBL9-F1
#
_cell.length_a   1.000
_cell.length_b   1.000
_cell.length_c   1.000
_cell.angle_alpha   90.00
_cell.angle_beta   90.00
_cell.angle_gamma   90.00
#
_symmetry.space_group_name_H-M   'P 1'
#
loop_
_entity.id
_entity.type
_entity.pdbx_description
1 polymer ?
#
loop_
_entity_poly.entity_id
_entity_poly.type
_entity_poly.pdbx_seq_one_letter_code
_entity_poly.pdbx_strand_id
1 'polypeptide(L)'
;MEPKFYELVPWRLSLRDYLSGSSVLLAPIILVFYLFIRIFRLRINTSGDEIAVHALSPFETTPDEFDDPVREFFDESALALEDLGFEPVAWYRINDAATSTAYHLSLHRHADGSAFGIVKHRTWYFVRPNRKYRSITFVTPTTGSSFLVTTSAKPDSLLPDDLDIERMTRAKAPALWARHQQRLSGQSVRTLSTSDATIEQLERMHAVARDFHVERGAFKEPGADAAEEASDLPAPYDQSPNAPILGELLRLEQRRWGWLTGVLVVGVTIAVFLGAGAMAWTWQFAGMLVLILLVHEMGHFVAMKAFGYRDVRMFFIPMLGAAVSGRPTNVAGWKKVIVYLAGPLPGIAIGIAAGIGAIVNGQEWLQQLALIAIVLNLINLAPILPLDGGRVIDTTLTSRHPMADVAFRIVTVSVLALGWLATQDGVLLGLGILMGVGLPGSYKLARITNELRGKLPPADEHDDRPIPLAAADAIATKVQEQFTRATTAKTSAQLVRQCHDRLTEQPPSILATFGLLSVHGGSVFVALIACMVFVIASLDESGAFLDLATRQPAHKYDAQDVQTAGAMDAGQHGGGEGRVTLVATFEDVDDARTFWSSLTADLAGDVQALRAGPLIVIELPEDSPGRPAIVDAVEAKTEYVTVTETRLGTPFNVSFVAPTMEAAQRIEGDVNGAVTMGHTRALVPPWHPTVSITAEQALARATYHRLINQDDQEPEAWAEEHTRLLEQLTAATRRGQKDRVEAVQKQLEEAGAARKARHIERIRAEGPEGAHFAMVDLYTRQPQYDWTEDEAAEQAYQKDFQRWLEEVVEHLGPAPADPHLGLAVRGGFVERAGLAVRFTSIVFERPVMGLPVLLEWLSDREAVSLRFESVHPPSWIGDVFDVEEDAQVQEREEQEQAEQDRQE
;
A
#
# COMPACT_ATOMS: atom_id res chain seq x y z
N MET A 1 -12.80 29.06 52.93
CA MET A 1 -12.18 27.85 52.35
C MET A 1 -11.60 28.23 51.01
N GLU A 2 -10.46 27.69 50.61
CA GLU A 2 -9.94 27.88 49.25
C GLU A 2 -10.89 27.27 48.20
N PRO A 3 -11.02 27.88 47.01
CA PRO A 3 -11.85 27.35 45.94
C PRO A 3 -11.31 25.99 45.48
N LYS A 4 -12.16 24.96 45.46
CA LYS A 4 -11.82 23.61 44.99
C LYS A 4 -12.77 23.17 43.89
N PHE A 5 -12.21 22.74 42.76
CA PHE A 5 -12.94 22.22 41.60
C PHE A 5 -12.89 20.68 41.57
N TYR A 6 -13.83 20.05 40.86
CA TYR A 6 -13.81 18.63 40.52
C TYR A 6 -13.62 18.43 39.01
N GLU A 7 -12.93 17.36 38.62
CA GLU A 7 -12.83 16.91 37.22
C GLU A 7 -14.04 16.03 36.87
N LEU A 8 -14.74 16.36 35.78
CA LEU A 8 -15.76 15.49 35.20
C LEU A 8 -15.11 14.28 34.52
N VAL A 9 -15.60 13.07 34.83
CA VAL A 9 -15.07 11.79 34.31
C VAL A 9 -16.08 11.18 33.31
N PRO A 10 -15.96 11.43 32.00
CA PRO A 10 -17.02 11.13 31.03
C PRO A 10 -17.34 9.64 30.90
N TRP A 11 -16.33 8.76 30.96
CA TRP A 11 -16.54 7.31 30.86
C TRP A 11 -17.19 6.67 32.10
N ARG A 12 -17.37 7.43 33.18
CA ARG A 12 -18.16 7.00 34.35
C ARG A 12 -19.60 7.52 34.33
N LEU A 13 -19.95 8.41 33.41
CA LEU A 13 -21.33 8.78 33.16
C LEU A 13 -22.11 7.59 32.61
N SER A 14 -23.40 7.52 32.92
CA SER A 14 -24.29 6.48 32.42
C SER A 14 -24.80 6.81 31.02
N LEU A 15 -25.30 5.83 30.27
CA LEU A 15 -25.96 6.09 28.99
C LEU A 15 -27.16 7.05 29.15
N ARG A 16 -27.84 7.03 30.31
CA ARG A 16 -28.94 7.96 30.61
C ARG A 16 -28.46 9.42 30.71
N ASP A 17 -27.26 9.66 31.23
CA ASP A 17 -26.67 11.01 31.24
C ASP A 17 -26.48 11.56 29.81
N TYR A 18 -26.07 10.71 28.87
CA TYR A 18 -25.88 11.12 27.46
C TYR A 18 -27.17 11.26 26.66
N LEU A 19 -28.19 10.46 26.98
CA LEU A 19 -29.50 10.51 26.32
C LEU A 19 -30.38 11.65 26.87
N SER A 20 -30.10 12.10 28.08
CA SER A 20 -30.77 13.23 28.74
C SER A 20 -30.73 14.48 27.84
N GLY A 21 -31.91 14.97 27.43
CA GLY A 21 -32.06 16.21 26.65
C GLY A 21 -31.83 16.09 25.14
N SER A 22 -31.57 14.88 24.64
CA SER A 22 -31.36 14.59 23.22
C SER A 22 -32.63 14.05 22.54
N SER A 23 -32.74 14.24 21.21
CA SER A 23 -33.86 13.67 20.46
C SER A 23 -33.69 12.16 20.29
N VAL A 24 -34.81 11.41 20.25
CA VAL A 24 -34.80 9.95 20.03
C VAL A 24 -34.11 9.57 18.72
N LEU A 25 -34.17 10.43 17.70
CA LEU A 25 -33.50 10.25 16.41
C LEU A 25 -31.96 10.20 16.52
N LEU A 26 -31.37 10.82 17.54
CA LEU A 26 -29.92 10.80 17.77
C LEU A 26 -29.46 9.66 18.68
N ALA A 27 -30.39 8.86 19.22
CA ALA A 27 -30.07 7.79 20.18
C ALA A 27 -29.05 6.76 19.67
N PRO A 28 -29.08 6.29 18.40
CA PRO A 28 -28.08 5.35 17.90
C PRO A 28 -26.67 5.95 17.87
N ILE A 29 -26.55 7.23 17.48
CA ILE A 29 -25.27 7.95 17.43
C ILE A 29 -24.74 8.18 18.84
N ILE A 30 -25.62 8.55 19.77
CA ILE A 30 -25.28 8.76 21.19
C ILE A 30 -24.85 7.43 21.84
N LEU A 31 -25.49 6.31 21.51
CA LEU A 31 -25.10 4.99 22.00
C LEU A 31 -23.70 4.60 21.51
N VAL A 32 -23.40 4.80 20.23
CA VAL A 32 -22.06 4.56 19.67
C VAL A 32 -21.03 5.46 20.35
N PHE A 33 -21.33 6.75 20.52
CA PHE A 33 -20.45 7.70 21.18
C PHE A 33 -20.19 7.34 22.65
N TYR A 34 -21.24 6.93 23.37
CA TYR A 34 -21.19 6.45 24.75
C TYR A 34 -20.29 5.22 24.89
N LEU A 35 -20.52 4.19 24.07
CA LEU A 35 -19.72 2.96 24.07
C LEU A 35 -18.25 3.28 23.77
N PHE A 36 -18.01 4.18 22.82
CA PHE A 36 -16.66 4.60 22.45
C PHE A 36 -15.91 5.30 23.59
N ILE A 37 -16.55 6.28 24.25
CA ILE A 37 -15.96 6.95 25.43
C ILE A 37 -15.66 5.95 26.54
N ARG A 38 -16.55 4.99 26.76
CA ARG A 38 -16.43 3.99 27.82
C ARG A 38 -15.31 2.98 27.56
N ILE A 39 -15.18 2.49 26.33
CA ILE A 39 -14.14 1.53 25.92
C ILE A 39 -12.75 2.19 25.96
N PHE A 40 -12.62 3.39 25.39
CA PHE A 40 -11.33 4.05 25.22
C PHE A 40 -10.96 5.03 26.34
N ARG A 41 -11.79 5.14 27.39
CA ARG A 41 -11.59 6.04 28.56
C ARG A 41 -11.23 7.47 28.14
N LEU A 42 -12.00 8.01 27.20
CA LEU A 42 -11.71 9.30 26.59
C LEU A 42 -12.02 10.47 27.52
N ARG A 43 -11.06 11.37 27.71
CA ARG A 43 -11.28 12.65 28.40
C ARG A 43 -12.02 13.62 27.49
N ILE A 44 -13.10 14.20 28.00
CA ILE A 44 -13.89 15.23 27.35
C ILE A 44 -14.01 16.38 28.35
N ASN A 45 -13.34 17.49 28.06
CA ASN A 45 -13.47 18.71 28.85
C ASN A 45 -14.77 19.39 28.42
N THR A 46 -15.81 19.22 29.22
CA THR A 46 -17.12 19.84 29.01
C THR A 46 -17.72 20.21 30.36
N SER A 47 -18.61 21.18 30.36
CA SER A 47 -19.21 21.75 31.57
C SER A 47 -20.73 21.51 31.56
N GLY A 48 -21.29 21.15 32.72
CA GLY A 48 -22.70 20.80 32.93
C GLY A 48 -23.50 21.91 33.62
N ASP A 49 -24.81 21.73 33.78
CA ASP A 49 -25.65 22.59 34.61
C ASP A 49 -25.19 22.52 36.07
N GLU A 50 -24.86 21.31 36.55
CA GLU A 50 -24.18 21.12 37.84
C GLU A 50 -22.74 21.63 37.80
N ILE A 51 -22.42 22.51 38.75
CA ILE A 51 -21.12 23.18 38.83
C ILE A 51 -20.18 22.28 39.61
N ALA A 52 -19.07 21.90 39.00
CA ALA A 52 -18.11 20.96 39.58
C ALA A 52 -17.19 21.66 40.60
N VAL A 53 -17.76 22.21 41.68
CA VAL A 53 -17.02 22.86 42.78
C VAL A 53 -17.40 22.29 44.14
N HIS A 54 -16.47 22.34 45.08
CA HIS A 54 -16.71 21.89 46.46
C HIS A 54 -17.78 22.74 47.15
N ALA A 55 -17.70 24.07 47.09
CA ALA A 55 -18.71 24.94 47.70
C ALA A 55 -18.88 26.19 46.84
N LEU A 56 -20.03 26.86 46.95
CA LEU A 56 -20.30 28.09 46.21
C LEU A 56 -19.78 29.34 46.93
N SER A 57 -19.75 29.31 48.26
CA SER A 57 -19.33 30.41 49.16
C SER A 57 -17.97 31.05 48.83
N PRO A 58 -16.92 30.33 48.37
CA PRO A 58 -15.65 30.96 47.98
C PRO A 58 -15.76 31.87 46.74
N PHE A 59 -16.86 31.78 46.00
CA PHE A 59 -17.09 32.45 44.71
C PHE A 59 -18.14 33.55 44.79
N GLU A 60 -18.55 33.94 46.00
CA GLU A 60 -19.48 35.05 46.22
C GLU A 60 -18.84 36.39 45.78
N THR A 61 -19.64 37.24 45.15
CA THR A 61 -19.19 38.48 44.50
C THR A 61 -20.32 39.52 44.49
N THR A 62 -20.05 40.69 43.91
CA THR A 62 -21.03 41.76 43.70
C THR A 62 -21.43 41.88 42.22
N PRO A 63 -22.64 42.37 41.91
CA PRO A 63 -23.10 42.57 40.52
C PRO A 63 -22.21 43.50 39.68
N ASP A 64 -21.46 44.39 40.33
CA ASP A 64 -20.54 45.35 39.69
C ASP A 64 -19.32 44.67 39.04
N GLU A 65 -19.05 43.40 39.39
CA GLU A 65 -17.96 42.61 38.80
C GLU A 65 -18.39 41.80 37.57
N PHE A 66 -19.67 41.84 37.18
CA PHE A 66 -20.19 41.16 35.99
C PHE A 66 -19.96 42.00 34.72
N ASP A 67 -19.70 41.34 33.59
CA ASP A 67 -19.62 42.01 32.28
C ASP A 67 -21.00 42.61 31.89
N ASP A 68 -21.02 43.77 31.20
CA ASP A 68 -22.26 44.49 30.85
C ASP A 68 -23.38 43.60 30.22
N PRO A 69 -23.09 42.70 29.25
CA PRO A 69 -24.13 41.86 28.64
C PRO A 69 -24.64 40.73 29.55
N VAL A 70 -23.89 40.40 30.61
CA VAL A 70 -24.30 39.44 31.65
C VAL A 70 -25.14 40.18 32.68
N ARG A 71 -24.71 41.38 33.09
CA ARG A 71 -25.45 42.26 34.00
C ARG A 71 -26.86 42.57 33.47
N GLU A 72 -26.98 42.96 32.20
CA GLU A 72 -28.28 43.25 31.56
C GLU A 72 -29.28 42.08 31.66
N PHE A 73 -28.80 40.84 31.51
CA PHE A 73 -29.65 39.65 31.67
C PHE A 73 -30.09 39.42 33.11
N PHE A 74 -29.20 39.67 34.07
CA PHE A 74 -29.53 39.57 35.49
C PHE A 74 -30.50 40.66 35.92
N ASP A 75 -30.37 41.88 35.39
CA ASP A 75 -31.30 42.98 35.66
C ASP A 75 -32.70 42.67 35.11
N GLU A 76 -32.81 42.17 33.86
CA GLU A 76 -34.09 41.74 33.28
C GLU A 76 -34.74 40.61 34.11
N SER A 77 -33.93 39.65 34.55
CA SER A 77 -34.40 38.51 35.33
C SER A 77 -34.79 38.90 36.76
N ALA A 78 -34.06 39.83 37.38
CA ALA A 78 -34.35 40.34 38.72
C ALA A 78 -35.70 41.05 38.75
N LEU A 79 -35.97 41.95 37.79
CA LEU A 79 -37.27 42.62 37.67
C LEU A 79 -38.43 41.61 37.54
N ALA A 80 -38.25 40.58 36.72
CA ALA A 80 -39.26 39.54 36.54
C ALA A 80 -39.48 38.67 37.79
N LEU A 81 -38.50 38.58 38.69
CA LEU A 81 -38.58 37.86 39.96
C LEU A 81 -39.17 38.76 41.07
N GLU A 82 -38.84 40.05 41.08
CA GLU A 82 -39.44 41.06 41.98
C GLU A 82 -40.96 41.16 41.78
N ASP A 83 -41.43 41.17 40.51
CA ASP A 83 -42.86 41.12 40.17
C ASP A 83 -43.57 39.87 40.73
N LEU A 84 -42.81 38.80 41.00
CA LEU A 84 -43.31 37.54 41.57
C LEU A 84 -43.11 37.45 43.08
N GLY A 85 -42.62 38.52 43.73
CA GLY A 85 -42.41 38.59 45.18
C GLY A 85 -41.06 38.04 45.65
N PHE A 86 -40.04 37.97 44.79
CA PHE A 86 -38.68 37.58 45.17
C PHE A 86 -37.75 38.78 45.31
N GLU A 87 -36.87 38.73 46.33
CA GLU A 87 -35.87 39.76 46.60
C GLU A 87 -34.45 39.18 46.45
N PRO A 88 -33.48 39.92 45.89
CA PRO A 88 -32.11 39.43 45.71
C PRO A 88 -31.38 39.23 47.05
N VAL A 89 -30.55 38.17 47.12
CA VAL A 89 -29.84 37.74 48.33
C VAL A 89 -28.32 37.73 48.13
N ALA A 90 -27.82 37.05 47.09
CA ALA A 90 -26.39 36.84 46.86
C ALA A 90 -26.06 36.61 45.38
N TRP A 91 -24.81 36.85 45.00
CA TRP A 91 -24.30 36.68 43.63
C TRP A 91 -23.01 35.88 43.62
N TYR A 92 -22.83 35.05 42.60
CA TYR A 92 -21.66 34.18 42.46
C TYR A 92 -21.05 34.28 41.07
N ARG A 93 -19.71 34.27 41.00
CA ARG A 93 -18.94 34.20 39.75
C ARG A 93 -17.89 33.10 39.85
N ILE A 94 -18.04 32.09 38.99
CA ILE A 94 -17.18 30.90 38.99
C ILE A 94 -16.56 30.76 37.61
N ASN A 95 -15.24 30.89 37.52
CA ASN A 95 -14.48 30.69 36.29
C ASN A 95 -13.83 29.30 36.32
N ASP A 96 -14.30 28.39 35.49
CA ASP A 96 -13.71 27.05 35.34
C ASP A 96 -12.75 27.04 34.14
N ALA A 97 -11.45 27.04 34.47
CA ALA A 97 -10.36 27.00 33.50
C ALA A 97 -10.31 25.69 32.71
N ALA A 98 -10.61 24.56 33.34
CA ALA A 98 -10.51 23.24 32.71
C ALA A 98 -11.49 23.08 31.55
N THR A 99 -12.64 23.77 31.63
CA THR A 99 -13.70 23.73 30.63
C THR A 99 -13.89 25.04 29.85
N SER A 100 -13.04 26.05 30.06
CA SER A 100 -13.16 27.40 29.49
C SER A 100 -14.60 27.96 29.60
N THR A 101 -15.19 27.83 30.79
CA THR A 101 -16.59 28.18 31.07
C THR A 101 -16.66 29.15 32.25
N ALA A 102 -17.43 30.22 32.14
CA ALA A 102 -17.80 31.03 33.30
C ALA A 102 -19.27 30.82 33.66
N TYR A 103 -19.53 30.67 34.94
CA TYR A 103 -20.84 30.63 35.55
C TYR A 103 -21.06 31.91 36.36
N HIS A 104 -22.22 32.51 36.15
CA HIS A 104 -22.71 33.62 36.96
C HIS A 104 -24.06 33.19 37.53
N LEU A 105 -24.29 33.46 38.81
CA LEU A 105 -25.53 33.11 39.50
C LEU A 105 -26.02 34.29 40.32
N SER A 106 -27.34 34.43 40.43
CA SER A 106 -27.97 35.26 41.45
C SER A 106 -29.04 34.47 42.19
N LEU A 107 -29.02 34.61 43.51
CA LEU A 107 -29.93 33.98 44.45
C LEU A 107 -30.96 35.00 44.90
N HIS A 108 -32.23 34.61 44.93
CA HIS A 108 -33.36 35.44 45.32
C HIS A 108 -34.26 34.70 46.30
N ARG A 109 -34.82 35.37 47.28
CA ARG A 109 -35.70 34.78 48.30
C ARG A 109 -37.13 35.29 48.12
N HIS A 110 -38.12 34.41 48.17
CA HIS A 110 -39.52 34.82 48.14
C HIS A 110 -39.94 35.48 49.45
N ALA A 111 -40.80 36.49 49.40
CA ALA A 111 -41.18 37.34 50.54
C ALA A 111 -41.83 36.56 51.71
N ASP A 112 -42.53 35.46 51.45
CA ASP A 112 -43.11 34.59 52.48
C ASP A 112 -42.12 33.55 53.08
N GLY A 113 -40.88 33.53 52.57
CA GLY A 113 -39.84 32.59 52.98
C GLY A 113 -40.10 31.13 52.58
N SER A 114 -41.08 30.84 51.75
CA SER A 114 -41.40 29.47 51.33
C SER A 114 -40.43 28.91 50.28
N ALA A 115 -39.85 29.79 49.45
CA ALA A 115 -39.03 29.38 48.31
C ALA A 115 -37.89 30.36 48.03
N PHE A 116 -36.94 29.92 47.21
CA PHE A 116 -35.91 30.76 46.63
C PHE A 116 -35.75 30.51 45.12
N GLY A 117 -35.35 31.55 44.39
CA GLY A 117 -35.09 31.56 42.96
C GLY A 117 -33.60 31.63 42.69
N ILE A 118 -33.13 30.86 41.71
CA ILE A 118 -31.77 30.90 41.19
C ILE A 118 -31.84 31.29 39.73
N VAL A 119 -31.19 32.39 39.37
CA VAL A 119 -30.95 32.76 37.97
C VAL A 119 -29.52 32.37 37.63
N LYS A 120 -29.32 31.62 36.55
CA LYS A 120 -28.00 31.14 36.13
C LYS A 120 -27.69 31.59 34.70
N HIS A 121 -26.49 32.13 34.50
CA HIS A 121 -25.93 32.45 33.20
C HIS A 121 -24.59 31.74 33.01
N ARG A 122 -24.50 30.87 32.01
CA ARG A 122 -23.29 30.13 31.65
C ARG A 122 -22.79 30.59 30.28
N THR A 123 -21.50 30.91 30.21
CA THR A 123 -20.81 31.34 28.98
C THR A 123 -19.69 30.36 28.65
N TRP A 124 -19.72 29.80 27.43
CA TRP A 124 -18.59 29.02 26.91
C TRP A 124 -17.71 29.91 26.04
N TYR A 125 -16.45 30.08 26.44
CA TYR A 125 -15.51 30.96 25.73
C TYR A 125 -14.77 30.28 24.57
N PHE A 126 -14.88 28.95 24.46
CA PHE A 126 -14.25 28.18 23.36
C PHE A 126 -15.03 28.19 22.04
N VAL A 127 -16.25 28.75 21.99
CA VAL A 127 -17.08 28.89 20.78
C VAL A 127 -17.26 30.38 20.46
N ARG A 128 -17.17 30.80 19.19
CA ARG A 128 -17.49 32.19 18.78
C ARG A 128 -18.58 32.25 17.69
N PRO A 129 -19.65 33.08 17.84
CA PRO A 129 -19.93 33.91 19.02
C PRO A 129 -20.15 33.05 20.27
N ASN A 130 -19.81 33.59 21.44
CA ASN A 130 -19.87 32.86 22.71
C ASN A 130 -21.23 32.21 22.85
N ARG A 131 -21.25 30.89 23.03
CA ARG A 131 -22.50 30.19 23.32
C ARG A 131 -22.90 30.59 24.73
N LYS A 132 -24.16 30.98 24.89
CA LYS A 132 -24.72 31.39 26.17
C LYS A 132 -25.84 30.42 26.54
N TYR A 133 -25.93 30.12 27.83
CA TYR A 133 -27.00 29.32 28.39
C TYR A 133 -27.57 30.04 29.60
N ARG A 134 -28.90 30.13 29.65
CA ARG A 134 -29.65 30.89 30.64
C ARG A 134 -30.72 29.98 31.20
N SER A 135 -30.86 29.96 32.52
CA SER A 135 -31.91 29.22 33.21
C SER A 135 -32.36 29.96 34.46
N ILE A 136 -33.61 29.70 34.84
CA ILE A 136 -34.25 30.15 36.07
C ILE A 136 -34.76 28.90 36.76
N THR A 137 -34.51 28.80 38.06
CA THR A 137 -34.89 27.65 38.88
C THR A 137 -35.54 28.14 40.16
N PHE A 138 -36.72 27.61 40.48
CA PHE A 138 -37.37 27.82 41.77
C PHE A 138 -37.20 26.59 42.63
N VAL A 139 -36.89 26.81 43.90
CA VAL A 139 -36.57 25.76 44.87
C VAL A 139 -37.34 26.02 46.16
N THR A 140 -38.00 24.99 46.66
CA THR A 140 -38.60 24.98 47.99
C THR A 140 -38.01 23.83 48.81
N PRO A 141 -37.31 24.11 49.93
CA PRO A 141 -36.86 23.07 50.84
C PRO A 141 -38.06 22.52 51.61
N THR A 142 -38.26 21.21 51.57
CA THR A 142 -39.33 20.56 52.33
C THR A 142 -38.92 20.37 53.79
N THR A 143 -39.87 19.99 54.64
CA THR A 143 -39.58 19.56 56.03
C THR A 143 -38.82 18.23 56.11
N GLY A 144 -38.77 17.45 55.02
CA GLY A 144 -37.84 16.34 54.85
C GLY A 144 -36.44 16.80 54.44
N SER A 145 -35.55 15.86 54.09
CA SER A 145 -34.23 16.17 53.53
C SER A 145 -34.24 16.53 52.04
N SER A 146 -35.42 16.59 51.40
CA SER A 146 -35.59 16.78 49.97
C SER A 146 -35.98 18.22 49.57
N PHE A 147 -35.72 18.56 48.32
CA PHE A 147 -36.03 19.84 47.71
C PHE A 147 -37.04 19.66 46.57
N LEU A 148 -38.09 20.46 46.57
CA LEU A 148 -38.96 20.62 45.41
C LEU A 148 -38.28 21.60 44.44
N VAL A 149 -38.03 21.18 43.21
CA VAL A 149 -37.32 22.00 42.21
C VAL A 149 -38.16 22.14 40.94
N THR A 150 -38.32 23.36 40.44
CA THR A 150 -38.92 23.61 39.12
C THR A 150 -37.99 24.50 38.32
N THR A 151 -37.50 24.02 37.17
CA THR A 151 -36.45 24.71 36.41
C THR A 151 -36.78 24.86 34.92
N SER A 152 -36.35 25.96 34.32
CA SER A 152 -36.34 26.12 32.86
C SER A 152 -35.13 25.45 32.19
N ALA A 153 -34.23 24.86 32.98
CA ALA A 153 -33.04 24.22 32.50
C ALA A 153 -33.33 22.93 31.71
N LYS A 154 -32.52 22.66 30.68
CA LYS A 154 -32.59 21.42 29.91
C LYS A 154 -31.96 20.30 30.74
N PRO A 155 -32.48 19.08 30.68
CA PRO A 155 -31.84 17.95 31.33
C PRO A 155 -30.48 17.69 30.64
N ASP A 156 -29.38 17.83 31.37
CA ASP A 156 -28.01 17.60 30.87
C ASP A 156 -27.17 16.68 31.78
N SER A 157 -27.72 16.26 32.92
CA SER A 157 -27.10 15.40 33.92
C SER A 157 -28.17 14.70 34.76
N LEU A 158 -27.86 13.50 35.26
CA LEU A 158 -28.68 12.85 36.29
C LEU A 158 -28.54 13.57 37.64
N LEU A 159 -29.63 13.60 38.40
CA LEU A 159 -29.72 14.20 39.73
C LEU A 159 -30.26 13.17 40.74
N PRO A 160 -29.96 13.32 42.05
CA PRO A 160 -30.49 12.44 43.10
C PRO A 160 -31.99 12.63 43.29
N ASP A 161 -32.66 11.58 43.80
CA ASP A 161 -34.11 11.58 44.07
C ASP A 161 -34.52 12.58 45.16
N ASP A 162 -33.58 13.02 46.00
CA ASP A 162 -33.77 14.11 46.97
C ASP A 162 -34.09 15.46 46.31
N LEU A 163 -33.82 15.61 45.00
CA LEU A 163 -34.22 16.77 44.21
C LEU A 163 -35.44 16.40 43.35
N ASP A 164 -36.63 16.68 43.88
CA ASP A 164 -37.91 16.45 43.18
C ASP A 164 -38.12 17.48 42.05
N ILE A 165 -37.44 17.23 40.93
CA ILE A 165 -37.26 18.19 39.84
C ILE A 165 -38.30 18.04 38.73
N GLU A 166 -38.96 19.14 38.39
CA GLU A 166 -39.75 19.28 37.16
C GLU A 166 -39.07 20.29 36.22
N ARG A 167 -38.89 19.88 34.96
CA ARG A 167 -38.21 20.69 33.95
C ARG A 167 -39.21 21.21 32.92
N MET A 168 -39.37 22.53 32.84
CA MET A 168 -40.18 23.22 31.83
C MET A 168 -39.27 24.01 30.89
N THR A 169 -38.62 23.31 29.96
CA THR A 169 -37.62 23.95 29.08
C THR A 169 -38.21 25.12 28.29
N ARG A 170 -37.53 26.27 28.30
CA ARG A 170 -37.96 27.54 27.66
C ARG A 170 -39.15 28.26 28.32
N ALA A 171 -39.64 27.81 29.48
CA ALA A 171 -40.65 28.56 30.22
C ALA A 171 -40.06 29.86 30.80
N LYS A 172 -40.86 30.93 30.78
CA LYS A 172 -40.54 32.21 31.45
C LYS A 172 -40.87 32.14 32.95
N ALA A 173 -40.30 33.04 33.75
CA ALA A 173 -40.45 33.06 35.20
C ALA A 173 -41.90 32.93 35.71
N PRO A 174 -42.91 33.67 35.18
CA PRO A 174 -44.29 33.57 35.71
C PRO A 174 -44.93 32.19 35.52
N ALA A 175 -44.76 31.58 34.34
CA ALA A 175 -45.30 30.25 34.06
C ALA A 175 -44.59 29.16 34.86
N LEU A 176 -43.28 29.31 35.05
CA LEU A 176 -42.46 28.41 35.86
C LEU A 176 -42.85 28.49 37.35
N TRP A 177 -43.07 29.70 37.86
CA TRP A 177 -43.49 29.93 39.24
C TRP A 177 -44.90 29.41 39.51
N ALA A 178 -45.86 29.70 38.63
CA ALA A 178 -47.23 29.18 38.75
C ALA A 178 -47.25 27.64 38.82
N ARG A 179 -46.39 26.98 38.03
CA ARG A 179 -46.24 25.53 38.10
C ARG A 179 -45.59 25.07 39.41
N HIS A 180 -44.56 25.77 39.88
CA HIS A 180 -43.92 25.48 41.16
C HIS A 180 -44.93 25.56 42.32
N GLN A 181 -45.76 26.62 42.36
CA GLN A 181 -46.82 26.79 43.36
C GLN A 181 -47.87 25.67 43.30
N GLN A 182 -48.26 25.23 42.09
CA GLN A 182 -49.17 24.10 41.93
C GLN A 182 -48.60 22.81 42.55
N ARG A 183 -47.30 22.56 42.39
CA ARG A 183 -46.61 21.41 42.98
C ARG A 183 -46.40 21.53 44.48
N LEU A 184 -46.24 22.76 44.96
CA LEU A 184 -46.07 23.06 46.38
C LEU A 184 -47.34 22.79 47.19
N SER A 185 -48.52 22.86 46.56
CA SER A 185 -49.82 22.61 47.18
C SER A 185 -49.86 21.27 47.92
N GLY A 186 -50.03 21.32 49.25
CA GLY A 186 -50.10 20.14 50.11
C GLY A 186 -48.75 19.61 50.62
N GLN A 187 -47.63 20.27 50.31
CA GLN A 187 -46.32 19.93 50.86
C GLN A 187 -45.99 20.73 52.13
N SER A 188 -45.27 20.11 53.06
CA SER A 188 -44.79 20.79 54.28
C SER A 188 -43.43 21.44 54.01
N VAL A 189 -43.37 22.76 54.12
CA VAL A 189 -42.24 23.61 53.71
C VAL A 189 -41.41 24.06 54.89
N ARG A 190 -40.09 24.18 54.70
CA ARG A 190 -39.19 24.80 55.67
C ARG A 190 -39.07 26.30 55.38
N THR A 191 -39.47 27.14 56.34
CA THR A 191 -39.44 28.61 56.19
C THR A 191 -38.01 29.16 56.21
N LEU A 192 -37.72 30.06 55.27
CA LEU A 192 -36.44 30.76 55.08
C LEU A 192 -36.56 32.21 55.53
N SER A 193 -36.43 32.45 56.84
CA SER A 193 -36.68 33.77 57.44
C SER A 193 -35.56 34.79 57.23
N THR A 194 -34.34 34.37 56.88
CA THR A 194 -33.17 35.25 56.70
C THR A 194 -32.42 34.95 55.40
N SER A 195 -31.67 35.94 54.89
CA SER A 195 -30.75 35.78 53.75
C SER A 195 -29.74 34.66 53.98
N ASP A 196 -29.17 34.58 55.18
CA ASP A 196 -28.23 33.52 55.57
C ASP A 196 -28.88 32.13 55.52
N ALA A 197 -30.14 32.00 55.96
CA ALA A 197 -30.86 30.74 55.88
C ALA A 197 -31.10 30.31 54.43
N THR A 198 -31.33 31.26 53.51
CA THR A 198 -31.45 30.99 52.08
C THR A 198 -30.12 30.55 51.46
N ILE A 199 -29.01 31.22 51.80
CA ILE A 199 -27.65 30.84 51.34
C ILE A 199 -27.29 29.43 51.87
N GLU A 200 -27.61 29.12 53.13
CA GLU A 200 -27.37 27.79 53.70
C GLU A 200 -28.15 26.70 52.95
N GLN A 201 -29.40 26.97 52.56
CA GLN A 201 -30.17 26.00 51.76
C GLN A 201 -29.66 25.86 50.33
N LEU A 202 -29.16 26.93 49.71
CA LEU A 202 -28.49 26.86 48.41
C LEU A 202 -27.24 25.96 48.47
N GLU A 203 -26.37 26.18 49.46
CA GLU A 203 -25.17 25.35 49.66
C GLU A 203 -25.52 23.90 49.98
N ARG A 204 -26.58 23.66 50.76
CA ARG A 204 -27.08 22.31 51.04
C ARG A 204 -27.56 21.60 49.77
N MET A 205 -28.34 22.29 48.94
CA MET A 205 -28.82 21.73 47.67
C MET A 205 -27.65 21.43 46.72
N HIS A 206 -26.67 22.35 46.63
CA HIS A 206 -25.44 22.16 45.85
C HIS A 206 -24.65 20.93 46.35
N ALA A 207 -24.50 20.78 47.68
CA ALA A 207 -23.82 19.63 48.27
C ALA A 207 -24.52 18.30 47.92
N VAL A 208 -25.86 18.24 48.00
CA VAL A 208 -26.64 17.04 47.64
C VAL A 208 -26.39 16.63 46.17
N ALA A 209 -26.43 17.60 45.24
CA ALA A 209 -26.15 17.32 43.83
C ALA A 209 -24.69 16.90 43.61
N ARG A 210 -23.73 17.66 44.17
CA ARG A 210 -22.29 17.39 44.08
C ARG A 210 -21.95 15.99 44.59
N ASP A 211 -22.40 15.63 45.78
CA ASP A 211 -22.05 14.37 46.44
C ASP A 211 -22.59 13.17 45.65
N PHE A 212 -23.80 13.27 45.11
CA PHE A 212 -24.34 12.28 44.18
C PHE A 212 -23.41 12.03 42.96
N HIS A 213 -22.82 13.10 42.39
CA HIS A 213 -21.88 12.97 41.29
C HIS A 213 -20.51 12.43 41.71
N VAL A 214 -20.04 12.76 42.91
CA VAL A 214 -18.78 12.22 43.47
C VAL A 214 -18.91 10.73 43.76
N GLU A 215 -20.00 10.30 44.41
CA GLU A 215 -20.24 8.89 44.78
C GLU A 215 -20.32 7.97 43.57
N ARG A 216 -20.99 8.40 42.50
CA ARG A 216 -21.03 7.64 41.24
C ARG A 216 -19.74 7.74 40.41
N GLY A 217 -18.75 8.49 40.90
CA GLY A 217 -17.47 8.72 40.25
C GLY A 217 -17.55 9.55 38.96
N ALA A 218 -18.64 10.31 38.78
CA ALA A 218 -18.76 11.27 37.70
C ALA A 218 -17.90 12.51 37.96
N PHE A 219 -17.76 12.90 39.23
CA PHE A 219 -16.83 13.93 39.70
C PHE A 219 -15.66 13.27 40.44
N LYS A 220 -14.45 13.73 40.15
CA LYS A 220 -13.23 13.27 40.82
C LYS A 220 -12.44 14.48 41.30
N GLU A 221 -11.87 14.41 42.51
CA GLU A 221 -10.96 15.45 42.97
C GLU A 221 -9.74 15.57 42.02
N PRO A 222 -9.35 16.81 41.65
CA PRO A 222 -8.18 17.05 40.83
C PRO A 222 -6.91 16.57 41.55
N GLY A 223 -5.92 16.13 40.78
CA GLY A 223 -4.55 15.97 41.32
C GLY A 223 -3.99 17.33 41.74
N ALA A 224 -2.99 17.33 42.64
CA ALA A 224 -2.42 18.54 43.24
C ALA A 224 -2.09 19.66 42.23
N ASP A 225 -1.70 19.30 41.01
CA ASP A 225 -1.28 20.25 39.95
C ASP A 225 -2.46 20.99 39.28
N ALA A 226 -3.67 20.43 39.27
CA ALA A 226 -4.83 21.03 38.58
C ALA A 226 -5.61 22.04 39.46
N ALA A 227 -5.39 22.02 40.78
CA ALA A 227 -5.98 22.99 41.69
C ALA A 227 -5.27 24.36 41.63
N GLU A 228 -3.96 24.37 41.34
CA GLU A 228 -3.19 25.59 41.06
C GLU A 228 -3.61 26.24 39.72
N GLU A 229 -3.84 25.44 38.67
CA GLU A 229 -4.28 25.94 37.35
C GLU A 229 -5.65 26.65 37.36
N ALA A 230 -6.56 26.27 38.27
CA ALA A 230 -7.90 26.88 38.37
C ALA A 230 -7.89 28.24 39.10
N SER A 231 -6.85 28.50 39.90
CA SER A 231 -6.63 29.75 40.64
C SER A 231 -5.94 30.83 39.79
N ASP A 232 -5.18 30.43 38.76
CA ASP A 232 -4.19 31.27 38.07
C ASP A 232 -4.60 31.75 36.67
N LEU A 233 -5.89 31.78 36.33
CA LEU A 233 -6.32 32.56 35.17
C LEU A 233 -6.13 34.06 35.49
N PRO A 234 -5.24 34.79 34.79
CA PRO A 234 -5.24 36.25 34.92
C PRO A 234 -6.59 36.80 34.42
N ALA A 235 -7.02 37.89 35.07
CA ALA A 235 -8.08 38.78 34.60
C ALA A 235 -7.97 39.04 33.07
N PRO A 236 -9.10 39.28 32.38
CA PRO A 236 -9.23 39.07 30.94
C PRO A 236 -8.14 39.77 30.11
N TYR A 237 -7.76 39.12 29.00
CA TYR A 237 -6.80 39.49 27.94
C TYR A 237 -6.91 40.92 27.37
N ASP A 238 -7.79 41.78 27.88
CA ASP A 238 -8.20 43.07 27.32
C ASP A 238 -7.22 44.22 27.62
N GLN A 239 -6.23 44.03 28.50
CA GLN A 239 -5.27 45.09 28.88
C GLN A 239 -4.00 45.14 28.02
N SER A 240 -3.69 44.10 27.21
CA SER A 240 -2.53 44.10 26.31
C SER A 240 -2.86 44.78 24.97
N PRO A 241 -1.95 45.61 24.40
CA PRO A 241 -2.08 46.11 23.02
C PRO A 241 -2.21 44.99 21.98
N ASN A 242 -1.77 43.78 22.30
CA ASN A 242 -1.82 42.59 21.47
C ASN A 242 -3.01 41.65 21.80
N ALA A 243 -4.00 42.10 22.58
CA ALA A 243 -5.17 41.32 22.99
C ALA A 243 -5.81 40.46 21.88
N PRO A 244 -6.00 40.95 20.63
CA PRO A 244 -6.57 40.15 19.54
C PRO A 244 -5.68 38.97 19.12
N ILE A 245 -4.35 39.14 19.16
CA ILE A 245 -3.37 38.09 18.79
C ILE A 245 -3.31 37.05 19.90
N LEU A 246 -3.25 37.49 21.16
CA LEU A 246 -3.20 36.61 22.33
C LEU A 246 -4.48 35.78 22.45
N GLY A 247 -5.65 36.38 22.21
CA GLY A 247 -6.92 35.64 22.19
C GLY A 247 -6.99 34.55 21.11
N GLU A 248 -6.39 34.78 19.93
CA GLU A 248 -6.33 33.76 18.86
C GLU A 248 -5.23 32.72 19.13
N LEU A 249 -4.14 33.07 19.84
CA LEU A 249 -3.12 32.13 20.30
C LEU A 249 -3.71 31.10 21.26
N LEU A 250 -4.49 31.54 22.24
CA LEU A 250 -5.25 30.64 23.13
C LEU A 250 -6.23 29.78 22.36
N ARG A 251 -6.89 30.34 21.35
CA ARG A 251 -7.80 29.57 20.50
C ARG A 251 -7.04 28.48 19.76
N LEU A 252 -5.84 28.75 19.27
CA LEU A 252 -4.98 27.75 18.65
C LEU A 252 -4.57 26.66 19.65
N GLU A 253 -4.27 27.02 20.89
CA GLU A 253 -3.93 26.09 21.98
C GLU A 253 -5.11 25.21 22.41
N GLN A 254 -6.29 25.80 22.58
CA GLN A 254 -7.50 25.11 23.07
C GLN A 254 -8.25 24.33 21.98
N ARG A 255 -7.94 24.54 20.70
CA ARG A 255 -8.64 23.86 19.59
C ARG A 255 -8.26 22.38 19.50
N ARG A 256 -9.00 21.56 20.24
CA ARG A 256 -8.96 20.09 20.15
C ARG A 256 -9.94 19.62 19.08
N TRP A 257 -9.44 18.85 18.11
CA TRP A 257 -10.29 18.29 17.06
C TRP A 257 -11.00 17.02 17.56
N GLY A 258 -12.26 16.85 17.16
CA GLY A 258 -12.96 15.58 17.38
C GLY A 258 -12.34 14.48 16.55
N TRP A 259 -12.11 13.31 17.15
CA TRP A 259 -11.52 12.16 16.46
C TRP A 259 -12.33 11.72 15.23
N LEU A 260 -13.67 11.85 15.27
CA LEU A 260 -14.56 11.62 14.13
C LEU A 260 -14.27 12.55 12.96
N THR A 261 -13.96 13.82 13.24
CA THR A 261 -13.56 14.80 12.21
C THR A 261 -12.21 14.42 11.61
N GLY A 262 -11.30 13.86 12.41
CA GLY A 262 -10.02 13.33 11.94
C GLY A 262 -10.20 12.13 11.01
N VAL A 263 -10.97 11.13 11.40
CA VAL A 263 -11.23 9.92 10.58
C VAL A 263 -11.94 10.29 9.28
N LEU A 264 -12.94 11.18 9.33
CA LEU A 264 -13.66 11.62 8.13
C LEU A 264 -12.75 12.39 7.17
N VAL A 265 -11.88 13.26 7.68
CA VAL A 265 -10.89 13.97 6.85
C VAL A 265 -9.91 12.98 6.21
N VAL A 266 -9.40 11.98 6.94
CA VAL A 266 -8.55 10.93 6.37
C VAL A 266 -9.29 10.16 5.27
N GLY A 267 -10.50 9.67 5.54
CA GLY A 267 -11.28 8.92 4.55
C GLY A 267 -11.59 9.72 3.28
N VAL A 268 -12.03 10.96 3.43
CA VAL A 268 -12.31 11.86 2.30
C VAL A 268 -11.04 12.19 1.52
N THR A 269 -9.93 12.46 2.21
CA THR A 269 -8.67 12.81 1.54
C THR A 269 -8.04 11.63 0.80
N ILE A 270 -8.16 10.40 1.34
CA ILE A 270 -7.77 9.17 0.63
C ILE A 270 -8.64 8.98 -0.62
N ALA A 271 -9.95 9.17 -0.52
CA ALA A 271 -10.85 9.04 -1.67
C ALA A 271 -10.54 10.05 -2.78
N VAL A 272 -10.22 11.31 -2.42
CA VAL A 272 -9.80 12.34 -3.39
C VAL A 272 -8.42 12.02 -3.98
N PHE A 273 -7.47 11.54 -3.17
CA PHE A 273 -6.14 11.13 -3.65
C PHE A 273 -6.23 9.97 -4.63
N LEU A 274 -7.01 8.94 -4.32
CA LEU A 274 -7.26 7.79 -5.21
C LEU A 274 -8.01 8.20 -6.48
N GLY A 275 -9.05 9.05 -6.37
CA GLY A 275 -9.81 9.51 -7.53
C GLY A 275 -8.98 10.36 -8.50
N ALA A 276 -8.13 11.24 -7.97
CA ALA A 276 -7.21 12.03 -8.79
C ALA A 276 -6.04 11.18 -9.33
N GLY A 277 -5.54 10.22 -8.54
CA GLY A 277 -4.48 9.28 -8.92
C GLY A 277 -4.91 8.30 -10.01
N ALA A 278 -6.17 7.84 -10.01
CA ALA A 278 -6.71 6.94 -11.02
C ALA A 278 -6.77 7.54 -12.45
N MET A 279 -6.64 8.87 -12.58
CA MET A 279 -6.52 9.54 -13.88
C MET A 279 -5.08 9.52 -14.42
N ALA A 280 -4.09 9.23 -13.57
CA ALA A 280 -2.67 9.27 -13.91
C ALA A 280 -1.95 7.92 -13.73
N TRP A 281 -2.48 7.01 -12.90
CA TRP A 281 -1.87 5.75 -12.49
C TRP A 281 -2.88 4.60 -12.51
N THR A 282 -2.38 3.36 -12.59
CA THR A 282 -3.20 2.15 -12.42
C THR A 282 -3.73 2.03 -10.99
N TRP A 283 -4.91 1.41 -10.83
CA TRP A 283 -5.51 1.20 -9.50
C TRP A 283 -4.64 0.37 -8.56
N GLN A 284 -3.88 -0.58 -9.11
CA GLN A 284 -2.93 -1.40 -8.36
C GLN A 284 -1.78 -0.54 -7.80
N PHE A 285 -1.14 0.27 -8.64
CA PHE A 285 -0.07 1.18 -8.22
C PHE A 285 -0.56 2.18 -7.17
N ALA A 286 -1.73 2.80 -7.41
CA ALA A 286 -2.32 3.74 -6.45
C ALA A 286 -2.61 3.08 -5.10
N GLY A 287 -3.10 1.83 -5.10
CA GLY A 287 -3.33 1.05 -3.88
C GLY A 287 -2.03 0.75 -3.11
N MET A 288 -0.98 0.30 -3.81
CA MET A 288 0.34 0.04 -3.21
C MET A 288 0.96 1.32 -2.63
N LEU A 289 0.87 2.43 -3.36
CA LEU A 289 1.38 3.73 -2.92
C LEU A 289 0.67 4.21 -1.65
N VAL A 290 -0.66 4.09 -1.58
CA VAL A 290 -1.43 4.44 -0.38
C VAL A 290 -1.04 3.56 0.80
N LEU A 291 -0.85 2.25 0.60
CA LEU A 291 -0.44 1.33 1.66
C LEU A 291 0.93 1.73 2.24
N ILE A 292 1.90 2.03 1.39
CA ILE A 292 3.25 2.41 1.81
C ILE A 292 3.24 3.77 2.51
N LEU A 293 2.52 4.75 1.97
CA LEU A 293 2.32 6.05 2.62
C LEU A 293 1.68 5.90 4.00
N LEU A 294 0.69 5.01 4.13
CA LEU A 294 0.04 4.75 5.42
C LEU A 294 1.04 4.18 6.43
N VAL A 295 1.86 3.20 6.01
CA VAL A 295 2.90 2.60 6.86
C VAL A 295 3.92 3.65 7.30
N HIS A 296 4.41 4.47 6.36
CA HIS A 296 5.34 5.56 6.62
C HIS A 296 4.76 6.55 7.64
N GLU A 297 3.56 7.06 7.38
CA GLU A 297 2.92 8.03 8.27
C GLU A 297 2.49 7.42 9.61
N MET A 298 2.16 6.13 9.66
CA MET A 298 1.89 5.44 10.92
C MET A 298 3.13 5.42 11.81
N GLY A 299 4.32 5.28 11.21
CA GLY A 299 5.59 5.40 11.91
C GLY A 299 5.74 6.74 12.62
N HIS A 300 5.50 7.84 11.91
CA HIS A 300 5.46 9.19 12.51
C HIS A 300 4.39 9.30 13.59
N PHE A 301 3.18 8.81 13.33
CA PHE A 301 2.05 8.88 14.27
C PHE A 301 2.37 8.18 15.60
N VAL A 302 2.90 6.94 15.53
CA VAL A 302 3.26 6.15 16.70
C VAL A 302 4.38 6.83 17.49
N ALA A 303 5.43 7.31 16.82
CA ALA A 303 6.53 8.02 17.47
C ALA A 303 6.06 9.33 18.14
N MET A 304 5.21 10.11 17.46
CA MET A 304 4.62 11.33 18.02
C MET A 304 3.79 11.02 19.27
N LYS A 305 2.97 9.96 19.25
CA LYS A 305 2.20 9.53 20.42
C LYS A 305 3.10 9.05 21.57
N ALA A 306 4.13 8.27 21.26
CA ALA A 306 5.08 7.76 22.25
C ALA A 306 5.88 8.89 22.94
N PHE A 307 6.19 9.97 22.22
CA PHE A 307 6.90 11.14 22.76
C PHE A 307 5.99 12.27 23.25
N GLY A 308 4.69 12.02 23.40
CA GLY A 308 3.77 12.94 24.07
C GLY A 308 3.22 14.10 23.21
N TYR A 309 3.33 14.04 21.88
CA TYR A 309 2.78 15.10 21.02
C TYR A 309 1.26 15.24 21.19
N ARG A 310 0.78 16.48 21.21
CA ARG A 310 -0.65 16.83 21.28
C ARG A 310 -1.22 17.03 19.87
N ASP A 311 -2.52 16.82 19.71
CA ASP A 311 -3.26 17.03 18.45
C ASP A 311 -2.68 16.32 17.21
N VAL A 312 -2.08 15.15 17.43
CA VAL A 312 -1.53 14.29 16.36
C VAL A 312 -2.66 13.85 15.42
N ARG A 313 -2.51 14.18 14.14
CA ARG A 313 -3.49 13.97 13.07
C ARG A 313 -2.78 13.45 11.84
N MET A 314 -3.40 12.52 11.15
CA MET A 314 -3.00 12.07 9.81
C MET A 314 -3.99 12.65 8.80
N PHE A 315 -3.54 12.99 7.60
CA PHE A 315 -4.40 13.36 6.47
C PHE A 315 -3.65 13.13 5.15
N PHE A 316 -4.38 12.96 4.05
CA PHE A 316 -3.79 12.86 2.71
C PHE A 316 -3.88 14.21 1.99
N ILE A 317 -2.83 14.57 1.28
CA ILE A 317 -2.76 15.72 0.37
C ILE A 317 -2.79 15.17 -1.05
N PRO A 318 -3.84 15.47 -1.85
CA PRO A 318 -3.94 15.04 -3.24
C PRO A 318 -2.64 15.35 -4.00
N MET A 319 -2.14 14.38 -4.76
CA MET A 319 -0.92 14.48 -5.59
C MET A 319 0.42 14.66 -4.84
N LEU A 320 0.42 14.90 -3.53
CA LEU A 320 1.65 15.10 -2.74
C LEU A 320 1.94 13.95 -1.76
N GLY A 321 0.92 13.24 -1.28
CA GLY A 321 1.08 12.07 -0.41
C GLY A 321 0.29 12.18 0.89
N ALA A 322 0.70 11.43 1.91
CA ALA A 322 0.13 11.52 3.25
C ALA A 322 0.98 12.44 4.14
N ALA A 323 0.40 12.93 5.24
CA ALA A 323 1.12 13.75 6.20
C ALA A 323 0.55 13.57 7.61
N VAL A 324 1.45 13.45 8.59
CA VAL A 324 1.12 13.54 10.01
C VAL A 324 1.54 14.90 10.59
N SER A 325 0.58 15.55 11.24
CA SER A 325 0.79 16.80 11.97
C SER A 325 0.51 16.56 13.45
N GLY A 326 1.49 16.85 14.29
CA GLY A 326 1.36 16.86 15.74
C GLY A 326 2.05 18.08 16.32
N ARG A 327 1.65 18.48 17.53
CA ARG A 327 2.25 19.59 18.27
C ARG A 327 3.26 19.03 19.28
N PRO A 328 4.56 19.31 19.14
CA PRO A 328 5.54 18.92 20.14
C PRO A 328 5.28 19.73 21.43
N THR A 329 5.27 19.05 22.56
CA THR A 329 5.23 19.64 23.92
C THR A 329 6.58 19.42 24.58
N ASN A 330 7.42 20.45 24.61
CA ASN A 330 8.75 20.43 25.22
C ASN A 330 9.60 19.18 24.87
N VAL A 331 9.50 18.72 23.61
CA VAL A 331 10.17 17.50 23.15
C VAL A 331 11.61 17.80 22.78
N ALA A 332 12.56 17.17 23.48
CA ALA A 332 13.99 17.28 23.20
C ALA A 332 14.31 17.00 21.72
N GLY A 333 15.26 17.75 21.13
CA GLY A 333 15.57 17.70 19.70
C GLY A 333 15.91 16.30 19.19
N TRP A 334 16.59 15.47 19.99
CA TRP A 334 16.90 14.08 19.60
C TRP A 334 15.63 13.22 19.42
N LYS A 335 14.59 13.43 20.23
CA LYS A 335 13.30 12.74 20.07
C LYS A 335 12.59 13.18 18.79
N LYS A 336 12.68 14.46 18.43
CA LYS A 336 12.13 14.96 17.14
C LYS A 336 12.80 14.27 15.95
N VAL A 337 14.12 14.08 15.99
CA VAL A 337 14.85 13.34 14.95
C VAL A 337 14.38 11.89 14.86
N ILE A 338 14.15 11.22 15.99
CA ILE A 338 13.56 9.87 15.99
C ILE A 338 12.17 9.87 15.36
N VAL A 339 11.33 10.87 15.65
CA VAL A 339 10.01 11.01 14.98
C VAL A 339 10.18 11.11 13.47
N TYR A 340 11.11 11.92 12.97
CA TYR A 340 11.35 12.07 11.52
C TYR A 340 11.92 10.80 10.88
N LEU A 341 12.69 10.00 11.61
CA LEU A 341 13.21 8.73 11.11
C LEU A 341 12.20 7.58 11.24
N ALA A 342 11.19 7.71 12.11
CA ALA A 342 10.21 6.68 12.38
C ALA A 342 9.26 6.38 11.21
N GLY A 343 9.14 7.27 10.22
CA GLY A 343 8.45 6.96 8.96
C GLY A 343 9.35 6.21 7.96
N PRO A 344 10.49 6.79 7.56
CA PRO A 344 11.41 6.17 6.61
C PRO A 344 11.95 4.80 6.99
N LEU A 345 12.42 4.62 8.24
CA LEU A 345 13.11 3.39 8.66
C LEU A 345 12.20 2.14 8.60
N PRO A 346 10.99 2.13 9.19
CA PRO A 346 10.08 1.00 9.04
C PRO A 346 9.66 0.76 7.58
N GLY A 347 9.48 1.83 6.81
CA GLY A 347 9.15 1.72 5.39
C GLY A 347 10.25 1.05 4.57
N ILE A 348 11.52 1.37 4.82
CA ILE A 348 12.68 0.68 4.22
C ILE A 348 12.74 -0.78 4.67
N ALA A 349 12.54 -1.05 5.97
CA ALA A 349 12.58 -2.42 6.49
C ALA A 349 11.49 -3.30 5.86
N ILE A 350 10.27 -2.77 5.72
CA ILE A 350 9.16 -3.46 5.04
C ILE A 350 9.45 -3.63 3.56
N GLY A 351 10.03 -2.62 2.89
CA GLY A 351 10.44 -2.72 1.49
C GLY A 351 11.51 -3.80 1.28
N ILE A 352 12.50 -3.92 2.16
CA ILE A 352 13.50 -4.98 2.13
C ILE A 352 12.84 -6.35 2.35
N ALA A 353 11.96 -6.48 3.33
CA ALA A 353 11.26 -7.74 3.60
C ALA A 353 10.38 -8.16 2.42
N ALA A 354 9.65 -7.22 1.81
CA ALA A 354 8.87 -7.46 0.60
C ALA A 354 9.78 -7.87 -0.57
N GLY A 355 10.91 -7.19 -0.77
CA GLY A 355 11.84 -7.52 -1.85
C GLY A 355 12.49 -8.90 -1.69
N ILE A 356 12.85 -9.29 -0.46
CA ILE A 356 13.30 -10.67 -0.17
C ILE A 356 12.18 -11.66 -0.47
N GLY A 357 10.96 -11.39 -0.03
CA GLY A 357 9.79 -12.23 -0.34
C GLY A 357 9.52 -12.34 -1.84
N ALA A 358 9.76 -11.27 -2.60
CA ALA A 358 9.58 -11.26 -4.04
C ALA A 358 10.62 -12.14 -4.74
N ILE A 359 11.88 -12.04 -4.34
CA ILE A 359 12.97 -12.90 -4.85
C ILE A 359 12.70 -14.38 -4.55
N VAL A 360 12.20 -14.70 -3.35
CA VAL A 360 11.96 -16.09 -2.94
C VAL A 360 10.74 -16.71 -3.66
N ASN A 361 9.68 -15.92 -3.92
CA ASN A 361 8.41 -16.46 -4.44
C ASN A 361 8.13 -16.10 -5.91
N GLY A 362 8.99 -15.33 -6.57
CA GLY A 362 8.81 -14.89 -7.96
C GLY A 362 7.60 -13.97 -8.19
N GLN A 363 7.13 -13.26 -7.15
CA GLN A 363 5.90 -12.45 -7.24
C GLN A 363 6.21 -11.00 -7.64
N GLU A 364 5.89 -10.64 -8.88
CA GLU A 364 6.14 -9.31 -9.47
C GLU A 364 5.50 -8.16 -8.67
N TRP A 365 4.26 -8.33 -8.19
CA TRP A 365 3.57 -7.29 -7.43
C TRP A 365 4.28 -6.97 -6.10
N LEU A 366 4.97 -7.95 -5.51
CA LEU A 366 5.71 -7.80 -4.27
C LEU A 366 7.05 -7.09 -4.51
N GLN A 367 7.66 -7.31 -5.68
CA GLN A 367 8.83 -6.58 -6.15
C GLN A 367 8.52 -5.11 -6.42
N GLN A 368 7.38 -4.84 -7.08
CA GLN A 368 6.89 -3.47 -7.28
C GLN A 368 6.62 -2.78 -5.94
N LEU A 369 5.97 -3.46 -4.99
CA LEU A 369 5.75 -2.95 -3.64
C LEU A 369 7.07 -2.62 -2.93
N ALA A 370 8.07 -3.51 -3.03
CA ALA A 370 9.39 -3.32 -2.44
C ALA A 370 10.10 -2.08 -2.99
N LEU A 371 10.10 -1.92 -4.31
CA LEU A 371 10.71 -0.77 -4.99
C LEU A 371 10.02 0.54 -4.60
N ILE A 372 8.68 0.59 -4.64
CA ILE A 372 7.92 1.78 -4.23
C ILE A 372 8.25 2.11 -2.77
N ALA A 373 8.29 1.11 -1.88
CA ALA A 373 8.58 1.32 -0.47
C ALA A 373 9.98 1.90 -0.26
N ILE A 374 11.00 1.33 -0.89
CA ILE A 374 12.37 1.79 -0.71
C ILE A 374 12.58 3.18 -1.33
N VAL A 375 12.12 3.39 -2.56
CA VAL A 375 12.29 4.68 -3.27
C VAL A 375 11.56 5.80 -2.54
N LEU A 376 10.32 5.59 -2.12
CA LEU A 376 9.54 6.60 -1.39
C LEU A 376 10.22 7.00 -0.09
N ASN A 377 10.70 6.03 0.69
CA ASN A 377 11.35 6.30 1.96
C ASN A 377 12.76 6.88 1.77
N LEU A 378 13.46 6.50 0.70
CA LEU A 378 14.75 7.09 0.31
C LEU A 378 14.60 8.56 -0.08
N ILE A 379 13.58 8.91 -0.87
CA ILE A 379 13.24 10.31 -1.20
C ILE A 379 12.97 11.06 0.09
N ASN A 380 12.17 10.51 1.02
CA ASN A 380 11.90 11.17 2.30
C ASN A 380 13.14 11.34 3.18
N LEU A 381 14.19 10.54 3.01
CA LEU A 381 15.48 10.74 3.66
C LEU A 381 16.39 11.76 2.97
N ALA A 382 16.02 12.31 1.81
CA ALA A 382 16.83 13.33 1.16
C ALA A 382 16.98 14.56 2.08
N PRO A 383 18.19 15.18 2.13
CA PRO A 383 18.48 16.33 2.99
C PRO A 383 17.91 17.64 2.41
N ILE A 384 16.62 17.63 2.09
CA ILE A 384 15.90 18.70 1.38
C ILE A 384 14.57 18.93 2.11
N LEU A 385 14.27 20.17 2.49
CA LEU A 385 12.95 20.50 3.05
C LEU A 385 11.87 20.47 1.94
N PRO A 386 10.62 20.06 2.22
CA PRO A 386 10.02 19.76 3.53
C PRO A 386 10.14 18.28 3.98
N LEU A 387 10.92 17.45 3.28
CA LEU A 387 11.07 16.02 3.52
C LEU A 387 11.71 15.72 4.89
N ASP A 388 11.55 14.51 5.39
CA ASP A 388 11.99 14.13 6.74
C ASP A 388 13.50 14.25 6.93
N GLY A 389 14.30 13.84 5.94
CA GLY A 389 15.74 14.01 5.94
C GLY A 389 16.15 15.48 6.06
N GLY A 390 15.45 16.37 5.36
CA GLY A 390 15.61 17.82 5.54
C GLY A 390 15.32 18.27 6.98
N ARG A 391 14.29 17.73 7.63
CA ARG A 391 13.96 18.03 9.04
C ARG A 391 14.95 17.43 10.04
N VAL A 392 15.53 16.27 9.72
CA VAL A 392 16.63 15.65 10.48
C VAL A 392 17.85 16.58 10.45
N ILE A 393 18.27 17.02 9.26
CA ILE A 393 19.36 17.98 9.10
C ILE A 393 19.05 19.30 9.82
N ASP A 394 17.82 19.80 9.69
CA ASP A 394 17.43 21.07 10.31
C ASP A 394 17.53 21.01 11.84
N THR A 395 16.96 19.95 12.43
CA THR A 395 16.93 19.78 13.89
C THR A 395 18.32 19.52 14.47
N THR A 396 19.19 18.83 13.74
CA THR A 396 20.52 18.43 14.24
C THR A 396 21.60 19.48 14.04
N LEU A 397 21.57 20.22 12.92
CA LEU A 397 22.65 21.12 12.50
C LEU A 397 22.25 22.60 12.51
N THR A 398 21.11 22.96 11.92
CA THR A 398 20.75 24.38 11.69
C THR A 398 19.98 25.01 12.84
N SER A 399 19.22 24.23 13.63
CA SER A 399 18.43 24.68 14.79
C SER A 399 19.26 25.46 15.83
N ARG A 400 20.57 25.18 15.90
CA ARG A 400 21.52 25.88 16.75
C ARG A 400 21.64 27.37 16.40
N HIS A 401 21.45 27.75 15.14
CA HIS A 401 21.61 29.12 14.67
C HIS A 401 20.47 29.53 13.72
N PRO A 402 19.60 30.51 14.06
CA PRO A 402 18.43 30.86 13.25
C PRO A 402 18.75 31.24 11.80
N MET A 403 19.92 31.81 11.52
CA MET A 403 20.33 32.14 10.15
C MET A 403 20.83 30.93 9.36
N ALA A 404 21.24 29.85 10.02
CA ALA A 404 21.61 28.61 9.34
C ALA A 404 20.38 27.91 8.74
N ASP A 405 19.21 27.96 9.41
CA ASP A 405 17.93 27.50 8.86
C ASP A 405 17.57 28.25 7.57
N VAL A 406 17.74 29.59 7.57
CA VAL A 406 17.49 30.41 6.37
C VAL A 406 18.45 30.05 5.23
N ALA A 407 19.75 29.88 5.53
CA ALA A 407 20.73 29.47 4.53
C ALA A 407 20.40 28.08 3.95
N PHE A 408 20.01 27.13 4.79
CA PHE A 408 19.62 25.79 4.36
C PHE A 408 18.37 25.79 3.47
N ARG A 409 17.38 26.64 3.76
CA ARG A 409 16.21 26.85 2.87
C ARG A 409 16.59 27.46 1.53
N ILE A 410 17.54 28.41 1.50
CA ILE A 410 18.04 28.98 0.23
C ILE A 410 18.70 27.89 -0.60
N VAL A 411 19.59 27.09 0.00
CA VAL A 411 20.24 25.95 -0.68
C VAL A 411 19.19 24.97 -1.21
N THR A 412 18.18 24.64 -0.41
CA THR A 412 17.07 23.77 -0.82
C THR A 412 16.35 24.33 -2.05
N VAL A 413 15.97 25.61 -2.05
CA VAL A 413 15.31 26.25 -3.20
C VAL A 413 16.21 26.24 -4.43
N SER A 414 17.51 26.49 -4.27
CA SER A 414 18.48 26.42 -5.37
C SER A 414 18.60 25.01 -5.94
N VAL A 415 18.65 23.97 -5.10
CA VAL A 415 18.70 22.56 -5.53
C VAL A 415 17.42 22.18 -6.30
N LEU A 416 16.25 22.58 -5.80
CA LEU A 416 14.98 22.33 -6.49
C LEU A 416 14.90 23.05 -7.84
N ALA A 417 15.41 24.29 -7.92
CA ALA A 417 15.47 25.04 -9.18
C ALA A 417 16.44 24.40 -10.19
N LEU A 418 17.61 23.93 -9.74
CA LEU A 418 18.56 23.19 -10.59
C LEU A 418 17.98 21.86 -11.05
N GLY A 419 17.27 21.15 -10.16
CA GLY A 419 16.56 19.91 -10.50
C GLY A 419 15.51 20.15 -11.58
N TRP A 420 14.69 21.20 -11.43
CA TRP A 420 13.74 21.60 -12.47
C TRP A 420 14.43 21.96 -13.80
N LEU A 421 15.54 22.71 -13.77
CA LEU A 421 16.29 23.03 -14.99
C LEU A 421 16.78 21.76 -15.71
N ALA A 422 17.17 20.74 -14.96
CA ALA A 422 17.66 19.47 -15.50
C ALA A 422 16.53 18.56 -16.04
N THR A 423 15.39 18.48 -15.36
CA THR A 423 14.33 17.50 -15.67
C THR A 423 13.08 18.10 -16.33
N GLN A 424 12.91 19.42 -16.29
CA GLN A 424 11.69 20.14 -16.68
C GLN A 424 10.43 19.68 -15.90
N ASP A 425 10.61 19.09 -14.71
CA ASP A 425 9.53 18.56 -13.89
C ASP A 425 8.75 19.67 -13.16
N GLY A 426 7.42 19.71 -13.36
CA GLY A 426 6.54 20.73 -12.80
C GLY A 426 6.37 20.66 -11.26
N VAL A 427 6.56 19.49 -10.65
CA VAL A 427 6.47 19.30 -9.19
C VAL A 427 7.66 19.98 -8.51
N LEU A 428 8.87 19.78 -9.02
CA LEU A 428 10.09 20.42 -8.50
C LEU A 428 10.00 21.95 -8.57
N LEU A 429 9.48 22.49 -9.69
CA LEU A 429 9.24 23.92 -9.85
C LEU A 429 8.20 24.43 -8.84
N GLY A 430 7.08 23.73 -8.70
CA GLY A 430 6.02 24.09 -7.76
C GLY A 430 6.50 24.13 -6.31
N LEU A 431 7.26 23.12 -5.89
CA LEU A 431 7.87 23.05 -4.55
C LEU A 431 8.90 24.16 -4.33
N GLY A 432 9.75 24.42 -5.32
CA GLY A 432 10.74 25.50 -5.28
C GLY A 432 10.10 26.89 -5.14
N ILE A 433 9.06 27.18 -5.91
CA ILE A 433 8.30 28.45 -5.80
C ILE A 433 7.62 28.56 -4.44
N LEU A 434 6.93 27.52 -3.99
CA LEU A 434 6.23 27.49 -2.70
C LEU A 434 7.18 27.81 -1.54
N MET A 435 8.37 27.19 -1.54
CA MET A 435 9.40 27.44 -0.53
C MET A 435 10.05 28.83 -0.68
N GLY A 436 10.31 29.26 -1.92
CA GLY A 436 10.91 30.55 -2.23
C GLY A 436 10.06 31.73 -1.73
N VAL A 437 8.73 31.65 -1.89
CA VAL A 437 7.78 32.65 -1.37
C VAL A 437 7.84 32.77 0.15
N GLY A 438 8.18 31.69 0.86
CA GLY A 438 8.33 31.66 2.32
C GLY A 438 9.66 32.21 2.87
N LEU A 439 10.67 32.44 2.03
CA LEU A 439 12.01 32.87 2.47
C LEU A 439 12.02 34.22 3.20
N PRO A 440 11.36 35.29 2.70
CA PRO A 440 11.37 36.59 3.39
C PRO A 440 10.75 36.51 4.80
N GLY A 441 9.68 35.72 4.95
CA GLY A 441 9.04 35.50 6.25
C GLY A 441 9.94 34.72 7.21
N SER A 442 10.61 33.67 6.70
CA SER A 442 11.57 32.86 7.47
C SER A 442 12.76 33.69 7.95
N TYR A 443 13.28 34.59 7.11
CA TYR A 443 14.36 35.51 7.48
C TYR A 443 13.97 36.49 8.59
N LYS A 444 12.80 37.13 8.48
CA LYS A 444 12.27 38.02 9.53
C LYS A 444 12.08 37.26 10.85
N LEU A 445 11.48 36.07 10.80
CA LEU A 445 11.28 35.23 11.99
C LEU A 445 12.61 34.81 12.64
N ALA A 446 13.62 34.47 11.83
CA ALA A 446 14.97 34.15 12.30
C ALA A 446 15.63 35.37 12.99
N ARG A 447 15.42 36.57 12.45
CA ARG A 447 15.91 37.82 13.05
C ARG A 447 15.25 38.10 14.40
N ILE A 448 13.91 38.00 14.49
CA ILE A 448 13.17 38.13 15.77
C ILE A 448 13.69 37.12 16.80
N THR A 449 13.83 35.85 16.38
CA THR A 449 14.32 34.77 17.24
C THR A 449 15.73 35.08 17.76
N ASN A 450 16.62 35.59 16.91
CA ASN A 450 17.98 35.96 17.31
C ASN A 450 18.00 37.18 18.26
N GLU A 451 17.11 38.16 18.05
CA GLU A 451 16.99 39.35 18.90
C GLU A 451 16.44 39.04 20.30
N LEU A 452 15.57 38.03 20.42
CA LEU A 452 14.92 37.62 21.68
C LEU A 452 15.65 36.47 22.42
N ARG A 453 16.56 35.76 21.75
CA ARG A 453 17.32 34.66 22.32
C ARG A 453 18.12 35.12 23.54
N GLY A 454 17.92 34.44 24.68
CA GLY A 454 18.57 34.77 25.95
C GLY A 454 17.96 35.96 26.72
N LYS A 455 16.90 36.60 26.22
CA LYS A 455 16.19 37.70 26.90
C LYS A 455 14.88 37.30 27.56
N LEU A 456 14.37 36.11 27.23
CA LEU A 456 13.15 35.55 27.80
C LEU A 456 13.53 34.48 28.85
N PRO A 457 12.70 34.29 29.89
CA PRO A 457 12.95 33.24 30.87
C PRO A 457 13.05 31.88 30.16
N PRO A 458 13.98 31.00 30.57
CA PRO A 458 13.99 29.63 30.07
C PRO A 458 12.65 28.96 30.39
N ALA A 459 12.10 28.20 29.44
CA ALA A 459 10.93 27.37 29.71
C ALA A 459 11.30 26.32 30.77
N ASP A 460 10.46 26.14 31.79
CA ASP A 460 10.68 25.12 32.82
C ASP A 460 10.74 23.73 32.18
N GLU A 461 11.69 22.90 32.62
CA GLU A 461 12.00 21.59 32.02
C GLU A 461 10.86 20.56 32.15
N HIS A 462 9.87 20.83 33.01
CA HIS A 462 8.73 19.94 33.31
C HIS A 462 7.36 20.52 32.95
N ASP A 463 7.32 21.61 32.20
CA ASP A 463 6.11 22.42 32.17
C ASP A 463 5.21 22.19 30.95
N ASP A 464 4.04 21.60 31.21
CA ASP A 464 2.94 21.40 30.25
C ASP A 464 2.10 22.69 30.04
N ARG A 465 2.57 23.84 30.56
CA ARG A 465 1.88 25.14 30.62
C ARG A 465 1.74 25.80 29.24
N PRO A 466 0.66 26.57 29.01
CA PRO A 466 0.53 27.48 27.86
C PRO A 466 1.66 28.51 27.82
N ILE A 467 1.95 29.08 26.64
CA ILE A 467 3.04 30.06 26.48
C ILE A 467 2.89 31.17 27.53
N PRO A 468 3.91 31.44 28.38
CA PRO A 468 3.82 32.47 29.40
C PRO A 468 3.38 33.79 28.79
N LEU A 469 2.38 34.46 29.38
CA LEU A 469 1.73 35.63 28.78
C LEU A 469 2.72 36.76 28.44
N ALA A 470 3.70 36.98 29.33
CA ALA A 470 4.77 37.96 29.13
C ALA A 470 5.67 37.60 27.91
N ALA A 471 5.93 36.31 27.68
CA ALA A 471 6.69 35.85 26.51
C ALA A 471 5.85 35.97 25.23
N ALA A 472 4.57 35.58 25.27
CA ALA A 472 3.66 35.71 24.13
C ALA A 472 3.50 37.17 23.69
N ASP A 473 3.37 38.10 24.64
CA ASP A 473 3.20 39.53 24.37
C ASP A 473 4.48 40.20 23.83
N ALA A 474 5.65 39.83 24.39
CA ALA A 474 6.95 40.30 23.89
C ALA A 474 7.22 39.85 22.44
N ILE A 475 6.89 38.59 22.12
CA ILE A 475 7.02 38.06 20.76
C ILE A 475 5.99 38.73 19.82
N ALA A 476 4.73 38.89 20.26
CA ALA A 476 3.68 39.53 19.46
C ALA A 476 4.05 40.95 19.04
N THR A 477 4.62 41.72 19.96
CA THR A 477 5.12 43.08 19.69
C THR A 477 6.18 43.07 18.57
N LYS A 478 7.16 42.17 18.65
CA LYS A 478 8.21 42.06 17.62
C LYS A 478 7.70 41.55 16.28
N VAL A 479 6.71 40.65 16.29
CA VAL A 479 6.04 40.20 15.07
C VAL A 479 5.32 41.38 14.40
N GLN A 480 4.58 42.20 15.15
CA GLN A 480 3.92 43.38 14.59
C GLN A 480 4.91 44.43 14.05
N GLU A 481 6.03 44.67 14.72
CA GLU A 481 7.08 45.59 14.26
C GLU A 481 7.69 45.16 12.91
N GLN A 482 7.95 43.87 12.71
CA GLN A 482 8.65 43.38 11.51
C GLN A 482 7.71 42.96 10.36
N PHE A 483 6.46 42.62 10.67
CA PHE A 483 5.43 42.20 9.70
C PHE A 483 4.34 43.28 9.53
N THR A 484 4.74 44.43 8.97
CA THR A 484 3.94 45.66 8.84
C THR A 484 2.80 45.63 7.79
N ARG A 485 2.67 44.57 6.96
CA ARG A 485 1.56 44.41 5.99
C ARG A 485 0.51 43.44 6.53
N ALA A 486 -0.74 43.92 6.69
CA ALA A 486 -2.02 43.19 6.89
C ALA A 486 -1.93 41.72 7.34
N THR A 487 -1.21 41.44 8.42
CA THR A 487 -1.22 40.12 9.05
C THR A 487 -2.46 40.03 9.94
N THR A 488 -3.31 39.03 9.68
CA THR A 488 -4.47 38.79 10.54
C THR A 488 -4.01 38.40 11.94
N ALA A 489 -4.83 38.66 12.96
CA ALA A 489 -4.52 38.24 14.34
C ALA A 489 -4.17 36.73 14.43
N LYS A 490 -4.79 35.90 13.58
CA LYS A 490 -4.52 34.48 13.43
C LYS A 490 -3.14 34.17 12.86
N THR A 491 -2.74 34.84 11.78
CA THR A 491 -1.40 34.68 11.20
C THR A 491 -0.33 35.13 12.18
N SER A 492 -0.56 36.25 12.87
CA SER A 492 0.36 36.75 13.90
C SER A 492 0.45 35.79 15.08
N ALA A 493 -0.66 35.20 15.54
CA ALA A 493 -0.65 34.18 16.59
C ALA A 493 0.14 32.92 16.18
N GLN A 494 0.03 32.50 14.92
CA GLN A 494 0.85 31.40 14.39
C GLN A 494 2.35 31.74 14.36
N LEU A 495 2.71 32.96 13.97
CA LEU A 495 4.11 33.43 13.99
C LEU A 495 4.66 33.56 15.42
N VAL A 496 3.84 34.03 16.37
CA VAL A 496 4.20 34.09 17.80
C VAL A 496 4.54 32.71 18.32
N ARG A 497 3.68 31.72 18.05
CA ARG A 497 3.93 30.34 18.43
C ARG A 497 5.19 29.76 17.77
N GLN A 498 5.35 29.94 16.47
CA GLN A 498 6.55 29.46 15.76
C GLN A 498 7.84 30.07 16.31
N CYS A 499 7.81 31.36 16.68
CA CYS A 499 8.97 32.01 17.30
C CYS A 499 9.25 31.44 18.69
N HIS A 500 8.22 31.23 19.51
CA HIS A 500 8.35 30.60 20.82
C HIS A 500 8.93 29.19 20.73
N ASP A 501 8.37 28.35 19.85
CA ASP A 501 8.85 26.98 19.64
C ASP A 501 10.35 26.96 19.28
N ARG A 502 10.82 27.88 18.42
CA ARG A 502 12.24 28.04 18.06
C ARG A 502 13.13 28.58 19.19
N LEU A 503 12.58 29.40 20.09
CA LEU A 503 13.30 29.93 21.25
C LEU A 503 13.48 28.87 22.35
N THR A 504 12.49 27.98 22.49
CA THR A 504 12.48 26.87 23.46
C THR A 504 13.09 25.57 22.92
N GLU A 505 13.40 25.50 21.63
CA GLU A 505 13.94 24.30 21.01
C GLU A 505 15.32 23.93 21.59
N GLN A 506 15.41 22.75 22.19
CA GLN A 506 16.65 22.19 22.69
C GLN A 506 17.31 21.32 21.61
N PRO A 507 18.39 21.80 20.94
CA PRO A 507 19.08 21.01 19.94
C PRO A 507 19.75 19.79 20.61
N PRO A 508 19.89 18.66 19.87
CA PRO A 508 20.61 17.50 20.40
C PRO A 508 22.07 17.86 20.76
N SER A 509 22.59 17.18 21.79
CA SER A 509 24.00 17.31 22.20
C SER A 509 24.92 16.92 21.05
N ILE A 510 26.18 17.38 21.04
CA ILE A 510 27.12 17.10 19.94
C ILE A 510 27.26 15.59 19.69
N LEU A 511 27.37 14.78 20.75
CA LEU A 511 27.45 13.33 20.62
C LEU A 511 26.16 12.72 20.04
N ALA A 512 24.99 13.18 20.52
CA ALA A 512 23.71 12.76 19.98
C ALA A 512 23.55 13.17 18.51
N THR A 513 24.01 14.37 18.12
CA THR A 513 24.04 14.84 16.73
C THR A 513 24.84 13.88 15.85
N PHE A 514 26.06 13.51 16.24
CA PHE A 514 26.86 12.55 15.46
C PHE A 514 26.17 11.19 15.34
N GLY A 515 25.66 10.64 16.45
CA GLY A 515 24.95 9.35 16.43
C GLY A 515 23.72 9.38 15.52
N LEU A 516 22.91 10.43 15.60
CA LEU A 516 21.71 10.60 14.77
C LEU A 516 22.02 10.79 13.29
N LEU A 517 23.08 11.54 12.97
CA LEU A 517 23.55 11.69 11.59
C LEU A 517 24.12 10.38 11.03
N SER A 518 24.79 9.57 11.85
CA SER A 518 25.24 8.23 11.46
C SER A 518 24.07 7.30 11.17
N VAL A 519 23.01 7.32 12.00
CA VAL A 519 21.79 6.54 11.74
C VAL A 519 21.11 6.99 10.44
N HIS A 520 20.99 8.31 10.25
CA HIS A 520 20.41 8.87 9.02
C HIS A 520 21.22 8.49 7.77
N GLY A 521 22.54 8.73 7.78
CA GLY A 521 23.43 8.36 6.67
C GLY A 521 23.45 6.85 6.42
N GLY A 522 23.46 6.04 7.47
CA GLY A 522 23.37 4.58 7.38
C GLY A 522 22.06 4.13 6.74
N SER A 523 20.93 4.77 7.08
CA SER A 523 19.63 4.46 6.48
C SER A 523 19.56 4.80 4.98
N VAL A 524 20.17 5.92 4.56
CA VAL A 524 20.30 6.30 3.15
C VAL A 524 21.16 5.26 2.42
N PHE A 525 22.29 4.88 2.99
CA PHE A 525 23.19 3.87 2.40
C PHE A 525 22.51 2.52 2.23
N VAL A 526 21.81 2.03 3.26
CA VAL A 526 21.05 0.77 3.20
C VAL A 526 19.94 0.84 2.15
N ALA A 527 19.20 1.95 2.09
CA ALA A 527 18.13 2.12 1.10
C ALA A 527 18.68 2.18 -0.34
N LEU A 528 19.83 2.84 -0.57
CA LEU A 528 20.49 2.86 -1.87
C LEU A 528 20.96 1.47 -2.31
N ILE A 529 21.58 0.70 -1.40
CA ILE A 529 21.97 -0.68 -1.67
C ILE A 529 20.75 -1.54 -1.98
N ALA A 530 19.71 -1.47 -1.14
CA ALA A 530 18.50 -2.26 -1.34
C ALA A 530 17.82 -1.89 -2.68
N CYS A 531 17.71 -0.60 -2.99
CA CYS A 531 17.19 -0.12 -4.26
C CYS A 531 18.03 -0.67 -5.43
N MET A 532 19.36 -0.54 -5.37
CA MET A 532 20.25 -1.07 -6.40
C MET A 532 20.09 -2.58 -6.58
N VAL A 533 20.04 -3.35 -5.49
CA VAL A 533 19.84 -4.81 -5.52
C VAL A 533 18.50 -5.17 -6.16
N PHE A 534 17.41 -4.50 -5.80
CA PHE A 534 16.08 -4.82 -6.34
C PHE A 534 15.84 -4.28 -7.75
N VAL A 535 16.47 -3.15 -8.11
CA VAL A 535 16.48 -2.63 -9.47
C VAL A 535 17.27 -3.58 -10.37
N ILE A 536 18.45 -4.03 -9.93
CA ILE A 536 19.20 -5.09 -10.63
C ILE A 536 18.34 -6.35 -10.74
N ALA A 537 17.69 -6.80 -9.65
CA ALA A 537 16.79 -7.94 -9.70
C ALA A 537 15.52 -7.72 -10.56
N SER A 538 15.17 -6.47 -10.91
CA SER A 538 14.05 -6.15 -11.80
C SER A 538 14.46 -5.94 -13.26
N LEU A 539 15.72 -5.54 -13.48
CA LEU A 539 16.31 -5.37 -14.80
C LEU A 539 16.89 -6.68 -15.33
N ASP A 540 17.29 -7.55 -14.40
CA ASP A 540 17.87 -8.83 -14.70
C ASP A 540 16.72 -9.85 -14.73
N GLU A 541 16.73 -10.68 -15.76
CA GLU A 541 15.97 -11.92 -15.89
C GLU A 541 16.23 -12.87 -14.69
N SER A 542 16.87 -12.44 -13.60
CA SER A 542 17.16 -13.10 -12.32
C SER A 542 16.05 -13.99 -11.77
N GLY A 543 14.76 -13.62 -11.90
CA GLY A 543 13.63 -14.52 -11.61
C GLY A 543 13.57 -15.72 -12.57
N ALA A 544 13.61 -15.44 -13.88
CA ALA A 544 13.71 -16.45 -14.94
C ALA A 544 15.04 -17.22 -14.92
N PHE A 545 16.15 -16.60 -14.50
CA PHE A 545 17.47 -17.20 -14.34
C PHE A 545 17.49 -18.12 -13.14
N LEU A 546 16.86 -17.74 -12.01
CA LEU A 546 16.70 -18.60 -10.85
C LEU A 546 15.74 -19.76 -11.16
N ASP A 547 14.66 -19.51 -11.90
CA ASP A 547 13.76 -20.55 -12.40
C ASP A 547 14.48 -21.52 -13.35
N LEU A 548 15.25 -21.01 -14.33
CA LEU A 548 16.11 -21.81 -15.21
C LEU A 548 17.22 -22.54 -14.45
N ALA A 549 17.79 -21.92 -13.42
CA ALA A 549 18.83 -22.52 -12.57
C ALA A 549 18.28 -23.63 -11.67
N THR A 550 17.04 -23.49 -11.18
CA THR A 550 16.38 -24.51 -10.35
C THR A 550 15.86 -25.68 -11.18
N ARG A 551 15.54 -25.46 -12.47
CA ARG A 551 15.14 -26.51 -13.42
C ARG A 551 16.32 -27.06 -14.25
N GLN A 552 17.55 -26.92 -13.78
CA GLN A 552 18.72 -27.47 -14.48
C GLN A 552 18.66 -29.00 -14.53
N PRO A 553 18.98 -29.63 -15.68
CA PRO A 553 19.11 -31.07 -15.77
C PRO A 553 20.12 -31.64 -14.77
N ALA A 554 19.86 -32.85 -14.30
CA ALA A 554 20.62 -33.45 -13.20
C ALA A 554 22.11 -33.65 -13.54
N HIS A 555 22.42 -34.05 -14.77
CA HIS A 555 23.75 -34.54 -15.13
C HIS A 555 24.60 -33.47 -15.81
N LYS A 556 25.85 -33.32 -15.34
CA LYS A 556 26.86 -32.47 -15.98
C LYS A 556 27.43 -33.17 -17.21
N TYR A 557 27.70 -32.39 -18.25
CA TYR A 557 28.33 -32.83 -19.47
C TYR A 557 29.81 -32.45 -19.49
N ASP A 558 30.65 -33.38 -19.95
CA ASP A 558 32.05 -33.13 -20.32
C ASP A 558 32.27 -33.66 -21.74
N ALA A 559 32.66 -32.77 -22.65
CA ALA A 559 32.87 -33.12 -24.06
C ALA A 559 33.95 -34.19 -24.27
N GLN A 560 34.88 -34.33 -23.31
CA GLN A 560 35.94 -35.35 -23.39
C GLN A 560 35.45 -36.76 -23.01
N ASP A 561 34.24 -36.89 -22.43
CA ASP A 561 33.68 -38.13 -21.94
C ASP A 561 32.59 -38.71 -22.86
N VAL A 562 32.48 -38.21 -24.11
CA VAL A 562 31.55 -38.74 -25.11
C VAL A 562 32.19 -39.86 -25.93
N GLN A 563 31.44 -40.96 -26.08
CA GLN A 563 31.87 -42.10 -26.88
C GLN A 563 30.72 -42.59 -27.74
N THR A 564 31.00 -42.91 -29.00
CA THR A 564 30.07 -43.56 -29.92
C THR A 564 30.60 -44.93 -30.32
N ALA A 565 29.70 -45.87 -30.60
CA ALA A 565 30.03 -47.22 -31.01
C ALA A 565 28.99 -47.78 -31.99
N GLY A 566 29.40 -48.76 -32.80
CA GLY A 566 28.58 -49.35 -33.87
C GLY A 566 29.10 -49.03 -35.27
N ALA A 567 28.84 -49.91 -36.23
CA ALA A 567 29.20 -49.70 -37.63
C ALA A 567 28.04 -48.99 -38.35
N MET A 568 28.31 -47.83 -38.95
CA MET A 568 27.41 -47.19 -39.91
C MET A 568 27.51 -47.93 -41.24
N ASP A 569 26.43 -48.55 -41.71
CA ASP A 569 26.41 -49.03 -43.09
C ASP A 569 26.26 -47.83 -44.04
N ALA A 570 27.18 -47.71 -45.00
CA ALA A 570 27.34 -46.52 -45.85
C ALA A 570 26.14 -46.25 -46.79
N GLY A 571 25.16 -47.16 -46.83
CA GLY A 571 23.93 -47.05 -47.62
C GLY A 571 22.66 -46.77 -46.81
N GLN A 572 22.75 -46.66 -45.48
CA GLN A 572 21.62 -46.33 -44.60
C GLN A 572 21.92 -45.04 -43.87
N HIS A 573 21.69 -43.95 -44.57
CA HIS A 573 21.99 -42.60 -44.11
C HIS A 573 20.70 -41.83 -43.74
N GLY A 574 19.56 -42.55 -43.79
CA GLY A 574 18.18 -42.10 -43.70
C GLY A 574 17.79 -41.45 -42.37
N GLY A 575 16.61 -40.85 -42.37
CA GLY A 575 15.91 -40.45 -41.14
C GLY A 575 15.68 -41.66 -40.23
N GLY A 576 15.36 -41.44 -38.96
CA GLY A 576 15.19 -42.50 -37.96
C GLY A 576 13.99 -43.46 -38.18
N GLU A 577 13.40 -43.50 -39.38
CA GLU A 577 12.25 -44.35 -39.72
C GLU A 577 12.61 -45.84 -39.62
N GLY A 578 11.77 -46.64 -38.96
CA GLY A 578 11.99 -48.08 -38.73
C GLY A 578 13.09 -48.41 -37.71
N ARG A 579 13.48 -47.45 -36.87
CA ARG A 579 14.45 -47.63 -35.78
C ARG A 579 13.82 -47.32 -34.43
N VAL A 580 14.28 -48.04 -33.41
CA VAL A 580 13.90 -47.85 -32.00
C VAL A 580 15.06 -47.21 -31.26
N THR A 581 14.74 -46.20 -30.44
CA THR A 581 15.72 -45.54 -29.56
C THR A 581 15.49 -45.98 -28.12
N LEU A 582 16.51 -46.58 -27.52
CA LEU A 582 16.58 -46.88 -26.09
C LEU A 582 17.42 -45.80 -25.41
N VAL A 583 16.90 -45.22 -24.35
CA VAL A 583 17.61 -44.24 -23.53
C VAL A 583 17.68 -44.73 -22.09
N ALA A 584 18.89 -44.87 -21.58
CA ALA A 584 19.18 -45.35 -20.24
C ALA A 584 19.99 -44.30 -19.48
N THR A 585 19.49 -43.89 -18.32
CA THR A 585 20.20 -42.94 -17.45
C THR A 585 20.66 -43.66 -16.18
N PHE A 586 21.94 -43.55 -15.86
CA PHE A 586 22.54 -44.15 -14.66
C PHE A 586 22.67 -43.12 -13.54
N GLU A 587 22.59 -43.57 -12.28
CA GLU A 587 22.84 -42.67 -11.14
C GLU A 587 24.31 -42.24 -11.06
N ASP A 588 25.24 -43.16 -11.37
CA ASP A 588 26.69 -42.94 -11.37
C ASP A 588 27.28 -43.08 -12.79
N VAL A 589 28.20 -42.18 -13.13
CA VAL A 589 28.94 -42.18 -14.40
C VAL A 589 29.85 -43.41 -14.50
N ASP A 590 30.41 -43.89 -13.39
CA ASP A 590 31.31 -45.06 -13.42
C ASP A 590 30.55 -46.37 -13.70
N ASP A 591 29.28 -46.46 -13.29
CA ASP A 591 28.39 -47.56 -13.65
C ASP A 591 28.06 -47.54 -15.15
N ALA A 592 27.76 -46.34 -15.69
CA ALA A 592 27.56 -46.18 -17.13
C ALA A 592 28.82 -46.55 -17.93
N ARG A 593 30.02 -46.18 -17.47
CA ARG A 593 31.30 -46.58 -18.12
C ARG A 593 31.50 -48.11 -18.10
N THR A 594 31.18 -48.74 -16.98
CA THR A 594 31.28 -50.19 -16.83
C THR A 594 30.32 -50.89 -17.78
N PHE A 595 29.05 -50.44 -17.82
CA PHE A 595 28.05 -50.99 -18.73
C PHE A 595 28.39 -50.74 -20.20
N TRP A 596 28.89 -49.56 -20.54
CA TRP A 596 29.35 -49.22 -21.90
C TRP A 596 30.44 -50.17 -22.39
N SER A 597 31.39 -50.51 -21.51
CA SER A 597 32.46 -51.45 -21.83
C SER A 597 31.94 -52.84 -22.18
N SER A 598 30.89 -53.31 -21.49
CA SER A 598 30.23 -54.58 -21.83
C SER A 598 29.35 -54.47 -23.07
N LEU A 599 28.56 -53.39 -23.21
CA LEU A 599 27.65 -53.18 -24.32
C LEU A 599 28.41 -53.16 -25.65
N THR A 600 29.47 -52.36 -25.74
CA THR A 600 30.25 -52.18 -26.98
C THR A 600 31.02 -53.41 -27.43
N ALA A 601 31.35 -54.32 -26.53
CA ALA A 601 31.97 -55.60 -26.86
C ALA A 601 31.00 -56.53 -27.62
N ASP A 602 29.70 -56.40 -27.35
CA ASP A 602 28.64 -57.27 -27.86
C ASP A 602 27.78 -56.60 -28.96
N LEU A 603 28.04 -55.33 -29.30
CA LEU A 603 27.35 -54.63 -30.39
C LEU A 603 27.63 -55.32 -31.74
N ALA A 604 26.57 -55.84 -32.36
CA ALA A 604 26.62 -56.49 -33.68
C ALA A 604 25.49 -55.98 -34.58
N GLY A 605 25.69 -56.06 -35.89
CA GLY A 605 24.72 -55.58 -36.88
C GLY A 605 24.65 -54.06 -36.95
N ASP A 606 23.49 -53.54 -37.36
CA ASP A 606 23.21 -52.11 -37.55
C ASP A 606 22.74 -51.44 -36.23
N VAL A 607 23.42 -51.71 -35.12
CA VAL A 607 23.15 -51.08 -33.83
C VAL A 607 24.17 -49.98 -33.58
N GLN A 608 23.70 -48.81 -33.21
CA GLN A 608 24.53 -47.67 -32.85
C GLN A 608 24.28 -47.28 -31.40
N ALA A 609 25.32 -46.84 -30.72
CA ALA A 609 25.22 -46.41 -29.34
C ALA A 609 26.05 -45.15 -29.10
N LEU A 610 25.59 -44.34 -28.15
CA LEU A 610 26.23 -43.13 -27.66
C LEU A 610 26.23 -43.18 -26.14
N ARG A 611 27.40 -42.94 -25.52
CA ARG A 611 27.52 -42.60 -24.11
C ARG A 611 27.91 -41.14 -23.98
N ALA A 612 27.17 -40.41 -23.15
CA ALA A 612 27.53 -39.07 -22.69
C ALA A 612 27.39 -39.06 -21.17
N GLY A 613 28.51 -39.03 -20.42
CA GLY A 613 28.48 -39.12 -18.96
C GLY A 613 27.70 -40.36 -18.47
N PRO A 614 26.63 -40.20 -17.66
CA PRO A 614 25.80 -41.30 -17.17
C PRO A 614 24.66 -41.71 -18.12
N LEU A 615 24.49 -41.03 -19.26
CA LEU A 615 23.47 -41.36 -20.26
C LEU A 615 24.04 -42.31 -21.30
N ILE A 616 23.24 -43.33 -21.64
CA ILE A 616 23.50 -44.23 -22.77
C ILE A 616 22.27 -44.23 -23.68
N VAL A 617 22.48 -43.91 -24.95
CA VAL A 617 21.48 -43.95 -26.01
C VAL A 617 21.86 -45.07 -26.98
N ILE A 618 20.90 -45.93 -27.33
CA ILE A 618 21.09 -47.05 -28.25
C ILE A 618 20.02 -46.96 -29.33
N GLU A 619 20.44 -46.92 -30.59
CA GLU A 619 19.57 -46.94 -31.76
C GLU A 619 19.73 -48.27 -32.51
N LEU A 620 18.64 -48.98 -32.73
CA LEU A 620 18.62 -50.27 -33.42
C LEU A 620 17.40 -50.38 -34.36
N PRO A 621 17.45 -51.23 -35.41
CA PRO A 621 16.27 -51.51 -36.23
C PRO A 621 15.14 -52.10 -35.39
N GLU A 622 13.89 -51.75 -35.72
CA GLU A 622 12.69 -52.20 -35.01
C GLU A 622 12.58 -53.73 -34.92
N ASP A 623 12.91 -54.41 -36.04
CA ASP A 623 12.90 -55.87 -36.19
C ASP A 623 14.21 -56.57 -35.75
N SER A 624 15.10 -55.88 -35.03
CA SER A 624 16.40 -56.46 -34.66
C SER A 624 16.24 -57.67 -33.72
N PRO A 625 16.73 -58.87 -34.08
CA PRO A 625 16.59 -60.06 -33.24
C PRO A 625 17.34 -59.96 -31.91
N GLY A 626 18.32 -59.05 -31.80
CA GLY A 626 19.05 -58.77 -30.57
C GLY A 626 18.34 -57.80 -29.62
N ARG A 627 17.21 -57.20 -30.02
CA ARG A 627 16.51 -56.16 -29.26
C ARG A 627 16.09 -56.59 -27.85
N PRO A 628 15.43 -57.75 -27.62
CA PRO A 628 15.04 -58.16 -26.27
C PRO A 628 16.24 -58.30 -25.33
N ALA A 629 17.34 -58.88 -25.83
CA ALA A 629 18.55 -59.06 -25.03
C ALA A 629 19.21 -57.73 -24.65
N ILE A 630 19.17 -56.72 -25.52
CA ILE A 630 19.68 -55.38 -25.22
C ILE A 630 18.78 -54.68 -24.18
N VAL A 631 17.46 -54.75 -24.34
CA VAL A 631 16.50 -54.18 -23.38
C VAL A 631 16.68 -54.83 -22.01
N ASP A 632 16.68 -56.16 -21.93
CA ASP A 632 16.90 -56.91 -20.68
C ASP A 632 18.23 -56.53 -20.01
N ALA A 633 19.31 -56.36 -20.81
CA ALA A 633 20.61 -55.98 -20.29
C ALA A 633 20.65 -54.56 -19.72
N VAL A 634 19.88 -53.63 -20.30
CA VAL A 634 19.75 -52.24 -19.83
C VAL A 634 18.87 -52.19 -18.58
N GLU A 635 17.70 -52.83 -18.59
CA GLU A 635 16.77 -52.88 -17.45
C GLU A 635 17.38 -53.58 -16.23
N ALA A 636 18.28 -54.55 -16.43
CA ALA A 636 19.02 -55.19 -15.34
C ALA A 636 20.01 -54.25 -14.62
N LYS A 637 20.29 -53.07 -15.18
CA LYS A 637 21.34 -52.15 -14.70
C LYS A 637 20.81 -50.79 -14.24
N THR A 638 19.65 -50.36 -14.72
CA THR A 638 18.99 -49.12 -14.29
C THR A 638 17.48 -49.24 -14.38
N GLU A 639 16.77 -48.60 -13.46
CA GLU A 639 15.30 -48.47 -13.50
C GLU A 639 14.85 -47.32 -14.43
N TYR A 640 15.77 -46.46 -14.88
CA TYR A 640 15.50 -45.30 -15.73
C TYR A 640 15.71 -45.62 -17.21
N VAL A 641 14.86 -46.48 -17.76
CA VAL A 641 14.89 -46.89 -19.18
C VAL A 641 13.69 -46.30 -19.90
N THR A 642 13.92 -45.61 -21.01
CA THR A 642 12.88 -45.18 -21.95
C THR A 642 13.08 -45.91 -23.26
N VAL A 643 12.05 -46.60 -23.74
CA VAL A 643 12.01 -47.21 -25.07
C VAL A 643 11.05 -46.37 -25.90
N THR A 644 11.57 -45.70 -26.92
CA THR A 644 10.76 -44.89 -27.82
C THR A 644 10.69 -45.58 -29.17
N GLU A 645 9.51 -46.12 -29.48
CA GLU A 645 9.16 -46.73 -30.77
C GLU A 645 8.44 -45.74 -31.69
N THR A 646 7.90 -44.66 -31.11
CA THR A 646 7.03 -43.70 -31.80
C THR A 646 7.80 -42.78 -32.76
N ARG A 647 7.15 -42.38 -33.86
CA ARG A 647 7.58 -41.28 -34.77
C ARG A 647 7.86 -39.96 -34.05
N LEU A 648 7.41 -39.79 -32.81
CA LEU A 648 7.62 -38.58 -32.00
C LEU A 648 9.08 -38.41 -31.52
N GLY A 649 9.89 -39.46 -31.50
CA GLY A 649 11.30 -39.40 -31.06
C GLY A 649 11.47 -39.15 -29.55
N THR A 650 12.71 -39.15 -29.06
CA THR A 650 13.00 -38.93 -27.63
C THR A 650 13.38 -37.46 -27.36
N PRO A 651 12.66 -36.74 -26.49
CA PRO A 651 12.99 -35.36 -26.13
C PRO A 651 14.15 -35.28 -25.12
N PHE A 652 15.02 -34.31 -25.33
CA PHE A 652 16.13 -33.98 -24.44
C PHE A 652 16.01 -32.56 -23.92
N ASN A 653 16.44 -32.34 -22.68
CA ASN A 653 16.69 -31.00 -22.16
C ASN A 653 18.19 -30.75 -22.13
N VAL A 654 18.64 -29.59 -22.60
CA VAL A 654 20.05 -29.17 -22.55
C VAL A 654 20.10 -27.78 -21.92
N SER A 655 20.96 -27.56 -20.93
CA SER A 655 21.13 -26.23 -20.32
C SER A 655 22.61 -25.87 -20.18
N PHE A 656 22.95 -24.60 -20.34
CA PHE A 656 24.31 -24.09 -20.20
C PHE A 656 24.33 -22.60 -19.90
N VAL A 657 25.52 -22.09 -19.56
CA VAL A 657 25.78 -20.66 -19.42
C VAL A 657 26.70 -20.22 -20.56
N ALA A 658 26.24 -19.27 -21.36
CA ALA A 658 27.02 -18.66 -22.43
C ALA A 658 28.08 -17.70 -21.87
N PRO A 659 29.22 -17.49 -22.57
CA PRO A 659 30.30 -16.65 -22.08
C PRO A 659 29.95 -15.16 -22.07
N THR A 660 29.05 -14.72 -22.95
CA THR A 660 28.61 -13.33 -23.10
C THR A 660 27.14 -13.25 -23.50
N MET A 661 26.51 -12.08 -23.26
CA MET A 661 25.12 -11.84 -23.64
C MET A 661 24.90 -11.97 -25.16
N GLU A 662 25.85 -11.46 -25.95
CA GLU A 662 25.82 -11.61 -27.40
C GLU A 662 25.91 -13.09 -27.83
N ALA A 663 26.73 -13.89 -27.15
CA ALA A 663 26.81 -15.32 -27.43
C ALA A 663 25.49 -16.02 -27.10
N ALA A 664 24.86 -15.69 -25.96
CA ALA A 664 23.56 -16.23 -25.58
C ALA A 664 22.47 -15.91 -26.62
N GLN A 665 22.38 -14.64 -27.05
CA GLN A 665 21.42 -14.19 -28.07
C GLN A 665 21.66 -14.83 -29.44
N ARG A 666 22.93 -14.98 -29.85
CA ARG A 666 23.28 -15.66 -31.10
C ARG A 666 22.87 -17.14 -31.06
N ILE A 667 23.18 -17.84 -29.98
CA ILE A 667 22.82 -19.26 -29.83
C ILE A 667 21.30 -19.42 -29.81
N GLU A 668 20.58 -18.59 -29.07
CA GLU A 668 19.12 -18.59 -29.05
C GLU A 668 18.54 -18.40 -30.46
N GLY A 669 18.98 -17.38 -31.19
CA GLY A 669 18.50 -17.11 -32.55
C GLY A 669 18.80 -18.24 -33.54
N ASP A 670 20.02 -18.78 -33.51
CA ASP A 670 20.45 -19.89 -34.38
C ASP A 670 19.60 -21.14 -34.14
N VAL A 671 19.38 -21.51 -32.87
CA VAL A 671 18.67 -22.72 -32.50
C VAL A 671 17.17 -22.56 -32.68
N ASN A 672 16.57 -21.43 -32.27
CA ASN A 672 15.15 -21.14 -32.52
C ASN A 672 14.82 -21.33 -33.99
N GLY A 673 15.61 -20.73 -34.89
CA GLY A 673 15.41 -20.87 -36.33
C GLY A 673 15.46 -22.31 -36.85
N ALA A 674 16.15 -23.22 -36.16
CA ALA A 674 16.23 -24.64 -36.54
C ALA A 674 15.12 -25.50 -35.94
N VAL A 675 14.61 -25.16 -34.75
CA VAL A 675 13.53 -25.93 -34.09
C VAL A 675 12.11 -25.46 -34.47
N THR A 676 11.97 -24.26 -35.03
CA THR A 676 10.69 -23.60 -35.40
C THR A 676 9.75 -24.45 -36.27
N MET A 677 10.28 -25.41 -37.04
CA MET A 677 9.54 -26.22 -38.02
C MET A 677 9.70 -27.74 -37.82
N GLY A 678 10.28 -28.14 -36.69
CA GLY A 678 10.77 -29.50 -36.56
C GLY A 678 9.68 -30.58 -36.71
N HIS A 679 8.43 -30.29 -36.40
CA HIS A 679 7.37 -31.31 -36.40
C HIS A 679 6.99 -31.82 -37.79
N THR A 680 7.48 -31.20 -38.87
CA THR A 680 6.99 -31.48 -40.23
C THR A 680 8.08 -31.75 -41.28
N ARG A 681 9.30 -31.18 -41.15
CA ARG A 681 10.47 -31.50 -42.02
C ARG A 681 11.80 -31.15 -41.31
N ALA A 682 12.84 -31.92 -41.58
CA ALA A 682 14.20 -31.69 -41.07
C ALA A 682 14.92 -30.52 -41.76
N LEU A 683 15.41 -29.56 -40.97
CA LEU A 683 16.21 -28.41 -41.43
C LEU A 683 17.69 -28.59 -41.12
N VAL A 684 18.58 -27.91 -41.87
CA VAL A 684 20.01 -27.87 -41.55
C VAL A 684 20.20 -27.24 -40.17
N PRO A 685 20.73 -27.96 -39.16
CA PRO A 685 20.93 -27.39 -37.84
C PRO A 685 22.19 -26.49 -37.77
N PRO A 686 22.27 -25.55 -36.81
CA PRO A 686 23.44 -24.70 -36.62
C PRO A 686 24.73 -25.46 -36.29
N TRP A 687 24.60 -26.64 -35.68
CA TRP A 687 25.69 -27.55 -35.34
C TRP A 687 26.10 -28.47 -36.48
N HIS A 688 25.57 -28.28 -37.69
CA HIS A 688 26.03 -29.08 -38.82
C HIS A 688 27.53 -28.81 -39.12
N PRO A 689 28.39 -29.84 -39.25
CA PRO A 689 29.85 -29.65 -39.29
C PRO A 689 30.37 -29.05 -40.60
N THR A 690 29.70 -29.31 -41.74
CA THR A 690 30.19 -28.91 -43.08
C THR A 690 29.23 -28.05 -43.92
N VAL A 691 27.92 -28.16 -43.70
CA VAL A 691 26.87 -27.41 -44.40
C VAL A 691 26.38 -26.28 -43.51
N SER A 692 26.41 -25.06 -44.02
CA SER A 692 25.90 -23.86 -43.36
C SER A 692 24.76 -23.24 -44.18
N ILE A 693 23.81 -22.60 -43.51
CA ILE A 693 22.75 -21.83 -44.18
C ILE A 693 23.27 -20.49 -44.70
N THR A 694 22.61 -19.93 -45.72
CA THR A 694 22.90 -18.59 -46.24
C THR A 694 22.36 -17.51 -45.29
N ALA A 695 22.85 -16.28 -45.42
CA ALA A 695 22.30 -15.14 -44.67
C ALA A 695 20.82 -14.90 -44.96
N GLU A 696 20.38 -15.17 -46.20
CA GLU A 696 18.97 -15.10 -46.60
C GLU A 696 18.12 -16.17 -45.90
N GLN A 697 18.61 -17.42 -45.83
CA GLN A 697 17.94 -18.50 -45.10
C GLN A 697 17.89 -18.22 -43.58
N ALA A 698 18.96 -17.65 -43.01
CA ALA A 698 18.97 -17.22 -41.61
C ALA A 698 17.92 -16.13 -41.34
N LEU A 699 17.82 -15.13 -42.23
CA LEU A 699 16.78 -14.10 -42.16
C LEU A 699 15.38 -14.69 -42.34
N ALA A 700 15.20 -15.66 -43.23
CA ALA A 700 13.95 -16.37 -43.44
C ALA A 700 13.51 -17.12 -42.18
N ARG A 701 14.42 -17.85 -41.51
CA ARG A 701 14.18 -18.53 -40.23
C ARG A 701 13.78 -17.57 -39.13
N ALA A 702 14.54 -16.48 -38.95
CA ALA A 702 14.23 -15.47 -37.95
C ALA A 702 12.88 -14.78 -38.23
N THR A 703 12.56 -14.52 -39.50
CA THR A 703 11.27 -13.95 -39.91
C THR A 703 10.13 -14.93 -39.64
N TYR A 704 10.28 -16.20 -40.00
CA TYR A 704 9.26 -17.23 -39.80
C TYR A 704 8.98 -17.48 -38.31
N HIS A 705 10.03 -17.61 -37.48
CA HIS A 705 9.90 -17.73 -36.02
C HIS A 705 9.08 -16.58 -35.43
N ARG A 706 9.38 -15.34 -35.83
CA ARG A 706 8.61 -14.17 -35.38
C ARG A 706 7.18 -14.16 -35.91
N LEU A 707 6.91 -14.68 -37.11
CA LEU A 707 5.55 -14.76 -37.65
C LEU A 707 4.67 -15.74 -36.87
N ILE A 708 5.23 -16.87 -36.43
CA ILE A 708 4.49 -17.87 -35.65
C ILE A 708 4.37 -17.50 -34.17
N ASN A 709 5.38 -16.85 -33.59
CA ASN A 709 5.42 -16.47 -32.18
C ASN A 709 4.97 -15.00 -32.03
N GLN A 710 3.67 -14.82 -31.77
CA GLN A 710 3.00 -13.50 -31.74
C GLN A 710 3.06 -12.79 -30.37
N ASP A 711 3.76 -13.35 -29.38
CA ASP A 711 3.55 -13.02 -27.97
C ASP A 711 4.39 -11.87 -27.39
N ASP A 712 5.42 -11.37 -28.08
CA ASP A 712 6.44 -10.59 -27.38
C ASP A 712 6.23 -9.06 -27.29
N GLN A 713 5.21 -8.47 -27.92
CA GLN A 713 5.24 -7.00 -28.13
C GLN A 713 3.92 -6.23 -27.90
N GLU A 714 2.76 -6.88 -27.75
CA GLU A 714 1.50 -6.22 -27.31
C GLU A 714 0.70 -7.06 -26.27
N PRO A 715 1.36 -7.61 -25.22
CA PRO A 715 0.68 -8.52 -24.29
C PRO A 715 -0.47 -7.84 -23.55
N GLU A 716 -0.32 -6.60 -23.09
CA GLU A 716 -1.31 -5.95 -22.22
C GLU A 716 -2.62 -5.58 -22.92
N ALA A 717 -2.56 -4.95 -24.09
CA ALA A 717 -3.75 -4.47 -24.80
C ALA A 717 -4.59 -5.63 -25.36
N TRP A 718 -3.92 -6.66 -25.91
CA TRP A 718 -4.61 -7.88 -26.32
C TRP A 718 -5.14 -8.66 -25.12
N ALA A 719 -4.36 -8.82 -24.04
CA ALA A 719 -4.82 -9.54 -22.86
C ALA A 719 -6.06 -8.90 -22.24
N GLU A 720 -6.15 -7.57 -22.18
CA GLU A 720 -7.33 -6.86 -21.69
C GLU A 720 -8.55 -7.10 -22.59
N GLU A 721 -8.40 -6.92 -23.91
CA GLU A 721 -9.49 -7.12 -24.87
C GLU A 721 -9.94 -8.59 -24.93
N HIS A 722 -9.01 -9.54 -24.95
CA HIS A 722 -9.24 -10.97 -24.96
C HIS A 722 -9.94 -11.43 -23.67
N THR A 723 -9.45 -11.00 -22.50
CA THR A 723 -10.08 -11.31 -21.21
C THR A 723 -11.50 -10.79 -21.16
N ARG A 724 -11.72 -9.54 -21.59
CA ARG A 724 -13.06 -8.92 -21.65
C ARG A 724 -14.01 -9.71 -22.55
N LEU A 725 -13.56 -10.17 -23.72
CA LEU A 725 -14.38 -10.95 -24.65
C LEU A 725 -14.67 -12.36 -24.09
N LEU A 726 -13.70 -13.02 -23.46
CA LEU A 726 -13.91 -14.30 -22.79
C LEU A 726 -14.89 -14.21 -21.60
N GLU A 727 -14.84 -13.14 -20.82
CA GLU A 727 -15.81 -12.88 -19.76
C GLU A 727 -17.22 -12.70 -20.32
N GLN A 728 -17.36 -11.96 -21.42
CA GLN A 728 -18.65 -11.79 -22.10
C GLN A 728 -19.18 -13.10 -22.67
N LEU A 729 -18.31 -13.92 -23.26
CA LEU A 729 -18.64 -15.24 -23.78
C LEU A 729 -19.11 -16.16 -22.64
N THR A 730 -18.34 -16.22 -21.56
CA THR A 730 -18.67 -17.02 -20.36
C THR A 730 -20.00 -16.59 -19.75
N ALA A 731 -20.24 -15.27 -19.65
CA ALA A 731 -21.49 -14.73 -19.13
C ALA A 731 -22.69 -15.02 -20.05
N ALA A 732 -22.52 -14.96 -21.37
CA ALA A 732 -23.56 -15.28 -22.35
C ALA A 732 -23.90 -16.78 -22.34
N THR A 733 -22.88 -17.65 -22.28
CA THR A 733 -23.03 -19.11 -22.20
C THR A 733 -23.76 -19.52 -20.92
N ARG A 734 -23.36 -18.99 -19.75
CA ARG A 734 -24.04 -19.26 -18.47
C ARG A 734 -25.51 -18.86 -18.45
N ARG A 735 -25.88 -17.86 -19.25
CA ARG A 735 -27.26 -17.34 -19.35
C ARG A 735 -28.05 -17.95 -20.52
N GLY A 736 -27.47 -18.90 -21.27
CA GLY A 736 -28.13 -19.54 -22.41
C GLY A 736 -28.44 -18.61 -23.58
N GLN A 737 -27.71 -17.50 -23.73
CA GLN A 737 -27.97 -16.48 -24.76
C GLN A 737 -27.25 -16.80 -26.08
N LYS A 738 -27.80 -17.72 -26.88
CA LYS A 738 -27.17 -18.25 -28.11
C LYS A 738 -26.72 -17.17 -29.10
N ASP A 739 -27.58 -16.21 -29.46
CA ASP A 739 -27.23 -15.13 -30.40
C ASP A 739 -26.07 -14.26 -29.90
N ARG A 740 -25.94 -14.13 -28.57
CA ARG A 740 -24.87 -13.36 -27.94
C ARG A 740 -23.57 -14.15 -27.85
N VAL A 741 -23.64 -15.46 -27.69
CA VAL A 741 -22.47 -16.35 -27.78
C VAL A 741 -21.87 -16.26 -29.18
N GLU A 742 -22.69 -16.41 -30.22
CA GLU A 742 -22.26 -16.33 -31.62
C GLU A 742 -21.67 -14.96 -31.96
N ALA A 743 -22.31 -13.87 -31.51
CA ALA A 743 -21.79 -12.52 -31.72
C ALA A 743 -20.43 -12.27 -31.03
N VAL A 744 -20.23 -12.78 -29.81
CA VAL A 744 -18.97 -12.62 -29.08
C VAL A 744 -17.87 -13.53 -29.64
N GLN A 745 -18.22 -14.75 -30.09
CA GLN A 745 -17.28 -15.63 -30.80
C GLN A 745 -16.75 -14.95 -32.08
N LYS A 746 -17.65 -14.37 -32.88
CA LYS A 746 -17.26 -13.61 -34.07
C LYS A 746 -16.36 -12.42 -33.74
N GLN A 747 -16.63 -11.70 -32.65
CA GLN A 747 -15.75 -10.61 -32.19
C GLN A 747 -14.37 -11.12 -31.79
N LEU A 748 -14.29 -12.29 -31.16
CA LEU A 748 -13.02 -12.92 -30.78
C LEU A 748 -12.19 -13.29 -32.01
N GLU A 749 -12.84 -13.86 -33.04
CA GLU A 749 -12.22 -14.19 -34.32
C GLU A 749 -11.73 -12.94 -35.06
N GLU A 750 -12.57 -11.90 -35.17
CA GLU A 750 -12.21 -10.62 -35.80
C GLU A 750 -11.04 -9.94 -35.07
N ALA A 751 -11.05 -9.94 -33.74
CA ALA A 751 -9.98 -9.35 -32.93
C ALA A 751 -8.67 -10.12 -33.10
N GLY A 752 -8.72 -11.46 -33.13
CA GLY A 752 -7.56 -12.32 -33.40
C GLY A 752 -6.98 -12.11 -34.81
N ALA A 753 -7.85 -12.06 -35.82
CA ALA A 753 -7.44 -11.78 -37.20
C ALA A 753 -6.81 -10.38 -37.33
N ALA A 754 -7.38 -9.37 -36.68
CA ALA A 754 -6.83 -8.02 -36.67
C ALA A 754 -5.46 -7.95 -35.94
N ARG A 755 -5.28 -8.69 -34.84
CA ARG A 755 -3.98 -8.83 -34.16
C ARG A 755 -2.94 -9.45 -35.11
N LYS A 756 -3.28 -10.56 -35.76
CA LYS A 756 -2.40 -11.23 -36.73
C LYS A 756 -2.00 -10.31 -37.89
N ALA A 757 -2.95 -9.55 -38.45
CA ALA A 757 -2.68 -8.61 -39.54
C ALA A 757 -1.72 -7.49 -39.12
N ARG A 758 -1.93 -6.86 -37.95
CA ARG A 758 -1.03 -5.82 -37.42
C ARG A 758 0.38 -6.35 -37.17
N HIS A 759 0.49 -7.58 -36.68
CA HIS A 759 1.78 -8.24 -36.45
C HIS A 759 2.55 -8.43 -37.76
N ILE A 760 1.88 -8.93 -38.80
CA ILE A 760 2.45 -9.10 -40.14
C ILE A 760 2.89 -7.75 -40.75
N GLU A 761 2.07 -6.71 -40.63
CA GLU A 761 2.41 -5.37 -41.12
C GLU A 761 3.65 -4.79 -40.44
N ARG A 762 3.80 -5.03 -39.13
CA ARG A 762 4.95 -4.58 -38.35
C ARG A 762 6.25 -5.23 -38.82
N ILE A 763 6.24 -6.55 -39.00
CA ILE A 763 7.40 -7.30 -39.54
C ILE A 763 7.74 -6.78 -40.94
N ARG A 764 6.73 -6.51 -41.78
CA ARG A 764 6.95 -5.95 -43.12
C ARG A 764 7.54 -4.53 -43.09
N ALA A 765 7.22 -3.73 -42.07
CA ALA A 765 7.70 -2.35 -41.93
C ALA A 765 9.21 -2.24 -41.63
N GLU A 766 9.86 -3.33 -41.18
CA GLU A 766 11.30 -3.39 -40.92
C GLU A 766 12.15 -3.31 -42.21
N GLY A 767 11.52 -3.47 -43.38
CA GLY A 767 12.20 -3.44 -44.67
C GLY A 767 12.91 -4.74 -45.03
N PRO A 768 13.48 -4.84 -46.24
CA PRO A 768 14.09 -6.07 -46.76
C PRO A 768 15.39 -6.49 -46.05
N GLU A 769 16.02 -5.58 -45.29
CA GLU A 769 17.18 -5.90 -44.46
C GLU A 769 16.78 -6.51 -43.10
N GLY A 770 15.56 -6.24 -42.62
CA GLY A 770 15.06 -6.71 -41.32
C GLY A 770 14.10 -7.91 -41.41
N ALA A 771 13.42 -8.11 -42.54
CA ALA A 771 12.48 -9.21 -42.72
C ALA A 771 12.52 -9.84 -44.13
N HIS A 772 12.38 -11.15 -44.17
CA HIS A 772 12.33 -11.92 -45.43
C HIS A 772 10.93 -11.85 -46.06
N PHE A 773 10.72 -10.93 -47.00
CA PHE A 773 9.39 -10.64 -47.55
C PHE A 773 8.70 -11.84 -48.21
N ALA A 774 9.43 -12.68 -48.94
CA ALA A 774 8.82 -13.88 -49.53
C ALA A 774 8.30 -14.86 -48.46
N MET A 775 8.92 -14.87 -47.26
CA MET A 775 8.45 -15.69 -46.14
C MET A 775 7.18 -15.10 -45.53
N VAL A 776 7.09 -13.77 -45.43
CA VAL A 776 5.87 -13.07 -45.01
C VAL A 776 4.72 -13.35 -45.99
N ASP A 777 4.99 -13.31 -47.29
CA ASP A 777 4.00 -13.60 -48.35
C ASP A 777 3.57 -15.08 -48.35
N LEU A 778 4.49 -16.01 -48.07
CA LEU A 778 4.18 -17.44 -47.91
C LEU A 778 3.32 -17.68 -46.67
N TYR A 779 3.68 -17.10 -45.52
CA TYR A 779 2.91 -17.23 -44.29
C TYR A 779 1.49 -16.68 -44.42
N THR A 780 1.32 -15.58 -45.15
CA THR A 780 -0.01 -14.98 -45.40
C THR A 780 -0.89 -15.86 -46.29
N ARG A 781 -0.29 -16.72 -47.13
CA ARG A 781 -0.97 -17.66 -48.03
C ARG A 781 -1.13 -19.07 -47.45
N GLN A 782 -0.90 -19.25 -46.14
CA GLN A 782 -1.07 -20.54 -45.49
C GLN A 782 -2.50 -21.07 -45.70
N PRO A 783 -2.66 -22.30 -46.25
CA PRO A 783 -3.97 -22.94 -46.36
C PRO A 783 -4.68 -22.96 -45.01
N GLN A 784 -5.97 -22.61 -45.01
CA GLN A 784 -6.83 -22.68 -43.81
C GLN A 784 -7.67 -23.96 -43.91
N TYR A 785 -7.74 -24.71 -42.81
CA TYR A 785 -8.61 -25.89 -42.74
C TYR A 785 -10.05 -25.43 -42.50
N ASP A 786 -10.97 -25.90 -43.34
CA ASP A 786 -12.40 -25.71 -43.13
C ASP A 786 -12.93 -26.94 -42.39
N TRP A 787 -13.42 -26.75 -41.17
CA TRP A 787 -13.90 -27.81 -40.26
C TRP A 787 -15.25 -28.41 -40.70
N THR A 788 -15.37 -28.75 -41.98
CA THR A 788 -16.50 -29.48 -42.55
C THR A 788 -16.25 -30.99 -42.45
N GLU A 789 -17.28 -31.80 -42.18
CA GLU A 789 -17.20 -33.28 -42.15
C GLU A 789 -17.11 -33.88 -43.59
N ASP A 790 -16.30 -33.28 -44.47
CA ASP A 790 -16.07 -33.74 -45.85
C ASP A 790 -14.63 -34.24 -46.02
N GLU A 791 -14.48 -35.55 -46.11
CA GLU A 791 -13.21 -36.25 -46.28
C GLU A 791 -12.44 -35.77 -47.54
N ALA A 792 -13.14 -35.37 -48.60
CA ALA A 792 -12.50 -34.84 -49.81
C ALA A 792 -11.91 -33.45 -49.60
N ALA A 793 -12.55 -32.62 -48.76
CA ALA A 793 -12.03 -31.31 -48.38
C ALA A 793 -10.79 -31.45 -47.48
N GLU A 794 -10.78 -32.45 -46.60
CA GLU A 794 -9.62 -32.78 -45.78
C GLU A 794 -8.42 -33.24 -46.61
N GLN A 795 -8.62 -34.17 -47.54
CA GLN A 795 -7.54 -34.63 -48.44
C GLN A 795 -6.99 -33.48 -49.31
N ALA A 796 -7.87 -32.59 -49.80
CA ALA A 796 -7.46 -31.42 -50.59
C ALA A 796 -6.63 -30.44 -49.73
N TYR A 797 -7.06 -30.16 -48.50
CA TYR A 797 -6.31 -29.34 -47.57
C TYR A 797 -4.94 -29.94 -47.25
N GLN A 798 -4.87 -31.23 -46.93
CA GLN A 798 -3.61 -31.90 -46.62
C GLN A 798 -2.63 -31.77 -47.79
N LYS A 799 -3.08 -31.95 -49.03
CA LYS A 799 -2.26 -31.78 -50.23
C LYS A 799 -1.75 -30.35 -50.41
N ASP A 800 -2.63 -29.36 -50.26
CA ASP A 800 -2.26 -27.94 -50.39
C ASP A 800 -1.33 -27.49 -49.26
N PHE A 801 -1.57 -27.97 -48.04
CA PHE A 801 -0.72 -27.73 -46.88
C PHE A 801 0.67 -28.33 -47.06
N GLN A 802 0.77 -29.56 -47.56
CA GLN A 802 2.06 -30.20 -47.85
C GLN A 802 2.86 -29.42 -48.91
N ARG A 803 2.20 -28.96 -49.99
CA ARG A 803 2.85 -28.13 -51.00
C ARG A 803 3.33 -26.80 -50.43
N TRP A 804 2.49 -26.13 -49.64
CA TRP A 804 2.85 -24.89 -48.96
C TRP A 804 4.06 -25.10 -48.04
N LEU A 805 4.07 -26.21 -47.29
CA LEU A 805 5.15 -26.56 -46.38
C LEU A 805 6.47 -26.79 -47.13
N GLU A 806 6.44 -27.45 -48.28
CA GLU A 806 7.63 -27.65 -49.14
C GLU A 806 8.22 -26.31 -49.59
N GLU A 807 7.38 -25.37 -50.04
CA GLU A 807 7.81 -24.02 -50.42
C GLU A 807 8.44 -23.27 -49.23
N VAL A 808 7.86 -23.39 -48.03
CA VAL A 808 8.41 -22.76 -46.83
C VAL A 808 9.79 -23.35 -46.49
N VAL A 809 9.91 -24.68 -46.50
CA VAL A 809 11.14 -25.39 -46.15
C VAL A 809 12.29 -25.06 -47.12
N GLU A 810 12.02 -24.90 -48.41
CA GLU A 810 13.03 -24.45 -49.38
C GLU A 810 13.68 -23.12 -48.98
N HIS A 811 12.87 -22.15 -48.52
CA HIS A 811 13.37 -20.86 -48.04
C HIS A 811 14.10 -20.94 -46.69
N LEU A 812 13.74 -21.91 -45.84
CA LEU A 812 14.38 -22.11 -44.53
C LEU A 812 15.68 -22.91 -44.60
N GLY A 813 15.98 -23.57 -45.73
CA GLY A 813 17.17 -24.39 -45.90
C GLY A 813 16.96 -25.83 -45.44
N PRO A 814 16.46 -26.72 -46.33
CA PRO A 814 16.23 -28.13 -46.02
C PRO A 814 17.53 -28.85 -45.72
N ALA A 815 17.49 -29.84 -44.82
CA ALA A 815 18.62 -30.73 -44.60
C ALA A 815 18.95 -31.51 -45.90
N PRO A 816 20.23 -31.64 -46.30
CA PRO A 816 20.61 -32.48 -47.43
C PRO A 816 20.22 -33.95 -47.19
N ALA A 817 19.88 -34.67 -48.25
CA ALA A 817 19.65 -36.11 -48.18
C ALA A 817 20.95 -36.87 -47.78
N ASP A 818 20.78 -37.88 -46.91
CA ASP A 818 21.67 -39.01 -46.59
C ASP A 818 23.18 -38.83 -46.79
N PRO A 819 23.96 -38.35 -45.79
CA PRO A 819 23.93 -38.66 -44.33
C PRO A 819 23.46 -37.57 -43.38
N HIS A 820 23.15 -36.38 -43.90
CA HIS A 820 23.07 -35.19 -43.07
C HIS A 820 21.73 -35.05 -42.34
N LEU A 821 20.72 -35.84 -42.74
CA LEU A 821 19.38 -35.83 -42.16
C LEU A 821 19.39 -36.23 -40.67
N GLY A 822 20.24 -37.18 -40.27
CA GLY A 822 20.32 -37.66 -38.88
C GLY A 822 20.81 -36.60 -37.88
N LEU A 823 21.42 -35.50 -38.34
CA LEU A 823 21.87 -34.41 -37.47
C LEU A 823 20.75 -33.41 -37.14
N ALA A 824 19.67 -33.42 -37.92
CA ALA A 824 18.57 -32.48 -37.80
C ALA A 824 17.68 -32.74 -36.57
N VAL A 825 16.79 -31.79 -36.30
CA VAL A 825 15.84 -31.83 -35.18
C VAL A 825 14.40 -31.82 -35.66
N ARG A 826 13.57 -32.60 -34.98
CA ARG A 826 12.12 -32.67 -35.10
C ARG A 826 11.38 -31.65 -34.25
N GLY A 827 12.09 -30.81 -33.50
CA GLY A 827 11.47 -29.72 -32.76
C GLY A 827 12.14 -29.51 -31.41
N GLY A 828 11.55 -28.59 -30.65
CA GLY A 828 12.03 -28.17 -29.36
C GLY A 828 11.79 -26.68 -29.14
N PHE A 829 12.10 -26.23 -27.93
CA PHE A 829 11.94 -24.84 -27.51
C PHE A 829 13.28 -24.33 -26.97
N VAL A 830 13.53 -23.03 -27.13
CA VAL A 830 14.68 -22.38 -26.53
C VAL A 830 14.20 -21.32 -25.55
N GLU A 831 14.72 -21.40 -24.33
CA GLU A 831 14.49 -20.44 -23.26
C GLU A 831 15.82 -19.76 -22.92
N ARG A 832 15.81 -18.43 -22.75
CA ARG A 832 16.99 -17.67 -22.33
C ARG A 832 16.64 -16.76 -21.15
N ALA A 833 17.52 -16.77 -20.14
CA ALA A 833 17.57 -15.76 -19.08
C ALA A 833 19.02 -15.33 -18.85
N GLY A 834 19.34 -14.14 -19.32
CA GLY A 834 20.65 -13.51 -19.31
C GLY A 834 21.62 -14.36 -20.11
N LEU A 835 22.61 -14.88 -19.39
CA LEU A 835 23.62 -15.80 -19.91
C LEU A 835 23.18 -17.27 -19.86
N ALA A 836 22.15 -17.62 -19.08
CA ALA A 836 21.63 -18.98 -19.04
C ALA A 836 20.73 -19.23 -20.25
N VAL A 837 20.99 -20.35 -20.94
CA VAL A 837 20.20 -20.81 -22.07
C VAL A 837 19.80 -22.25 -21.81
N ARG A 838 18.55 -22.59 -22.14
CA ARG A 838 18.02 -23.94 -22.07
C ARG A 838 17.31 -24.29 -23.36
N PHE A 839 17.61 -25.47 -23.88
CA PHE A 839 16.81 -26.14 -24.90
C PHE A 839 15.88 -27.11 -24.17
N THR A 840 14.57 -26.91 -24.32
CA THR A 840 13.53 -27.70 -23.69
C THR A 840 12.91 -28.62 -24.74
N SER A 841 12.81 -29.91 -24.43
CA SER A 841 12.21 -30.92 -25.30
C SER A 841 12.77 -30.93 -26.73
N ILE A 842 14.09 -30.79 -26.88
CA ILE A 842 14.73 -30.90 -28.20
C ILE A 842 14.69 -32.35 -28.66
N VAL A 843 14.12 -32.60 -29.84
CA VAL A 843 13.97 -33.94 -30.41
C VAL A 843 14.86 -34.04 -31.64
N PHE A 844 15.78 -34.99 -31.66
CA PHE A 844 16.65 -35.25 -32.82
C PHE A 844 16.00 -36.26 -33.77
N GLU A 845 16.31 -36.16 -35.07
CA GLU A 845 16.02 -37.23 -36.03
C GLU A 845 16.72 -38.53 -35.65
N ARG A 846 18.00 -38.42 -35.27
CA ARG A 846 18.81 -39.51 -34.74
C ARG A 846 19.66 -39.00 -33.57
N PRO A 847 19.24 -39.19 -32.30
CA PRO A 847 19.97 -38.68 -31.15
C PRO A 847 21.42 -39.18 -31.06
N VAL A 848 21.73 -40.40 -31.52
CA VAL A 848 23.12 -40.91 -31.52
C VAL A 848 24.04 -40.09 -32.45
N MET A 849 23.48 -39.44 -33.47
CA MET A 849 24.20 -38.61 -34.44
C MET A 849 24.15 -37.12 -34.09
N GLY A 850 22.97 -36.60 -33.75
CA GLY A 850 22.76 -35.15 -33.55
C GLY A 850 23.25 -34.63 -32.20
N LEU A 851 23.05 -35.40 -31.12
CA LEU A 851 23.37 -34.96 -29.76
C LEU A 851 24.89 -34.71 -29.55
N PRO A 852 25.82 -35.56 -30.01
CA PRO A 852 27.25 -35.33 -29.84
C PRO A 852 27.71 -34.04 -30.51
N VAL A 853 27.24 -33.80 -31.74
CA VAL A 853 27.65 -32.64 -32.53
C VAL A 853 27.05 -31.35 -31.98
N LEU A 854 25.81 -31.37 -31.48
CA LEU A 854 25.25 -30.23 -30.74
C LEU A 854 26.14 -29.85 -29.56
N LEU A 855 26.53 -30.83 -28.76
CA LEU A 855 27.28 -30.60 -27.53
C LEU A 855 28.71 -30.13 -27.80
N GLU A 856 29.35 -30.65 -28.86
CA GLU A 856 30.62 -30.13 -29.38
C GLU A 856 30.48 -28.68 -29.86
N TRP A 857 29.44 -28.37 -30.63
CA TRP A 857 29.14 -27.03 -31.12
C TRP A 857 28.91 -26.00 -30.01
N LEU A 858 28.31 -26.42 -28.89
CA LEU A 858 28.17 -25.60 -27.68
C LEU A 858 29.52 -25.41 -26.97
N SER A 859 30.33 -26.46 -26.89
CA SER A 859 31.67 -26.40 -26.30
C SER A 859 32.59 -25.46 -27.07
N ASP A 860 32.55 -25.48 -28.41
CA ASP A 860 33.30 -24.58 -29.29
C ASP A 860 32.93 -23.10 -29.10
N ARG A 861 31.76 -22.83 -28.52
CA ARG A 861 31.27 -21.49 -28.18
C ARG A 861 31.55 -21.10 -26.73
N GLU A 862 32.46 -21.82 -26.07
CA GLU A 862 32.85 -21.60 -24.67
C GLU A 862 31.66 -21.66 -23.69
N ALA A 863 30.62 -22.44 -24.01
CA ALA A 863 29.51 -22.67 -23.10
C ALA A 863 30.00 -23.46 -21.87
N VAL A 864 29.69 -22.97 -20.67
CA VAL A 864 30.11 -23.59 -19.40
C VAL A 864 28.93 -24.17 -18.65
N SER A 865 29.21 -25.12 -17.74
CA SER A 865 28.19 -25.80 -16.93
C SER A 865 27.10 -26.49 -17.78
N LEU A 866 27.49 -27.05 -18.93
CA LEU A 866 26.63 -27.85 -19.79
C LEU A 866 26.02 -29.00 -18.98
N ARG A 867 24.70 -29.14 -19.06
CA ARG A 867 23.92 -30.19 -18.42
C ARG A 867 22.85 -30.69 -19.37
N PHE A 868 22.49 -31.96 -19.26
CA PHE A 868 21.44 -32.55 -20.08
C PHE A 868 20.73 -33.69 -19.36
N GLU A 869 19.53 -34.01 -19.81
CA GLU A 869 18.72 -35.17 -19.40
C GLU A 869 17.77 -35.55 -20.53
N SER A 870 17.40 -36.83 -20.60
CA SER A 870 16.24 -37.26 -21.39
C SER A 870 14.96 -37.02 -20.61
N VAL A 871 13.91 -36.57 -21.28
CA VAL A 871 12.60 -36.36 -20.66
C VAL A 871 11.72 -37.56 -20.96
N HIS A 872 11.13 -38.16 -19.93
CA HIS A 872 10.05 -39.12 -20.15
C HIS A 872 8.85 -38.37 -20.74
N PRO A 873 8.34 -38.76 -21.93
CA PRO A 873 7.13 -38.14 -22.44
C PRO A 873 6.01 -38.29 -21.41
N PRO A 874 5.24 -37.22 -21.10
CA PRO A 874 4.06 -37.32 -20.26
C PRO A 874 3.12 -38.39 -20.81
N SER A 875 2.55 -39.21 -19.92
CA SER A 875 1.71 -40.36 -20.30
C SER A 875 0.52 -40.04 -21.21
N TRP A 876 0.07 -38.78 -21.27
CA TRP A 876 -1.04 -38.31 -22.09
C TRP A 876 -0.64 -37.89 -23.52
N ILE A 877 0.66 -37.76 -23.83
CA ILE A 877 1.10 -37.47 -25.21
C ILE A 877 0.95 -38.71 -26.10
N GLY A 878 1.00 -39.92 -25.54
CA GLY A 878 0.62 -41.15 -26.26
C GLY A 878 -0.84 -41.09 -26.74
N ASP A 879 -1.76 -40.69 -25.86
CA ASP A 879 -3.21 -40.70 -26.14
C ASP A 879 -3.69 -39.62 -27.14
N VAL A 880 -2.91 -38.56 -27.40
CA VAL A 880 -3.34 -37.41 -28.22
C VAL A 880 -2.89 -37.50 -29.68
N PHE A 881 -1.93 -38.38 -29.99
CA PHE A 881 -1.35 -38.48 -31.34
C PHE A 881 -1.49 -39.87 -31.98
N ASP A 882 -2.20 -40.81 -31.35
CA ASP A 882 -2.62 -42.10 -31.92
C ASP A 882 -3.75 -42.00 -32.98
N VAL A 883 -3.91 -40.85 -33.62
CA VAL A 883 -4.93 -40.64 -34.65
C VAL A 883 -4.65 -41.49 -35.91
N GLU A 884 -3.38 -41.85 -36.17
CA GLU A 884 -3.02 -42.76 -37.27
C GLU A 884 -3.13 -44.25 -36.90
N GLU A 885 -2.95 -44.63 -35.63
CA GLU A 885 -3.11 -46.03 -35.21
C GLU A 885 -4.60 -46.39 -35.14
N ASP A 886 -5.46 -45.47 -34.68
CA ASP A 886 -6.92 -45.61 -34.79
C ASP A 886 -7.39 -45.67 -36.25
N ALA A 887 -6.79 -44.88 -37.16
CA ALA A 887 -7.13 -44.94 -38.59
C ALA A 887 -6.72 -46.27 -39.24
N GLN A 888 -5.54 -46.83 -38.91
CA GLN A 888 -5.10 -48.13 -39.44
C GLN A 888 -5.83 -49.32 -38.81
N VAL A 889 -6.21 -49.22 -37.53
CA VAL A 889 -7.06 -50.21 -36.86
C VAL A 889 -8.46 -50.18 -37.48
N GLN A 890 -9.01 -48.99 -37.73
CA GLN A 890 -10.30 -48.83 -38.38
C GLN A 890 -10.27 -49.31 -39.85
N GLU A 891 -9.19 -49.07 -40.59
CA GLU A 891 -9.03 -49.59 -41.95
C GLU A 891 -8.86 -51.13 -41.97
N ARG A 892 -8.22 -51.72 -40.95
CA ARG A 892 -8.16 -53.18 -40.77
C ARG A 892 -9.51 -53.77 -40.37
N GLU A 893 -10.23 -53.13 -39.46
CA GLU A 893 -11.58 -53.56 -39.07
C GLU A 893 -12.56 -53.45 -40.24
N GLU A 894 -12.47 -52.40 -41.06
CA GLU A 894 -13.25 -52.26 -42.29
C GLU A 894 -12.87 -53.29 -43.36
N GLN A 895 -11.59 -53.64 -43.48
CA GLN A 895 -11.15 -54.71 -44.39
C GLN A 895 -11.59 -56.10 -43.91
N GLU A 896 -11.50 -56.39 -42.61
CA GLU A 896 -11.99 -57.63 -42.00
C GLU A 896 -13.51 -57.75 -42.08
N GLN A 897 -14.25 -56.65 -41.87
CA GLN A 897 -15.70 -56.59 -42.01
C GLN A 897 -16.12 -56.77 -43.48
N ALA A 898 -15.43 -56.13 -44.42
CA ALA A 898 -15.68 -56.31 -45.86
C ALA A 898 -15.32 -57.72 -46.36
N GLU A 899 -14.41 -58.42 -45.69
CA GLU A 899 -14.06 -59.81 -45.99
C GLU A 899 -15.08 -60.80 -45.37
N GLN A 900 -15.62 -60.52 -44.18
CA GLN A 900 -16.74 -61.24 -43.60
C GLN A 900 -18.03 -61.09 -44.41
N ASP A 901 -18.36 -59.86 -44.84
CA ASP A 901 -19.53 -59.58 -45.68
C ASP A 901 -19.44 -60.20 -47.09
N ARG A 902 -18.24 -60.57 -47.56
CA ARG A 902 -18.05 -61.36 -48.78
C ARG A 902 -18.14 -62.87 -48.56
N GLN A 903 -18.00 -63.33 -47.31
CA GLN A 903 -18.09 -64.75 -46.94
C GLN A 903 -19.51 -65.17 -46.55
N GLU A 904 -20.35 -64.24 -46.08
CA GLU A 904 -21.82 -64.40 -45.97
C GLU A 904 -22.53 -64.28 -47.33
#